data_AF-A0A540VDF5-F1
#
_entry.id   AF-A0A540VDF5-F1
#
_cell.length_a   1.000
_cell.length_b   1.000
_cell.length_c   1.000
_cell.angle_alpha   90.00
_cell.angle_beta   90.00
_cell.angle_gamma   90.00
#
_symmetry.space_group_name_H-M   'P 1'
#
loop_
_entity.id
_entity.type
_entity.pdbx_description
1 polymer ?
#
loop_
_entity_poly.entity_id
_entity_poly.type
_entity_poly.pdbx_seq_one_letter_code
_entity_poly.pdbx_strand_id
1 'polypeptide(L)'
;MPPSNGAPAAGSDEKPRQRGGKPAWLGGTNGHGGSNGARRPAEERPAAQDPFAVEAPGAAREGWWKAGDSAKPGSDVSAEWQEPSSRGHSPVPPTWVVASPEAEATDETAPAPPLHPDLLVSLDPRFIQAQFHMQQGAWAEAEARLRALQADYPRSQAVIALLDELALRAAVDLQWRDRIRGRRLGVKTERLLRRLLPFCLVLLFFLSGGLFYQHFISPYRQIQAQERAIQRLKEEGMRALQQGAYVQAMNLFDRVLEQWPQDATVLKLREDAKRQLTLATYYQLAQKVLAAGNYARALALFNAIEQEMPGYRDVGEKIQEINTYLEAEHLFTQADQAFRRQEWQRAAELFEEVRSLEGSYKADVTRERMAAAYLRAGQEIVSRRPAGLAELERARSYLQKVRNAPAEEAIARDELDLLNTYLAGERALRDQELRRAISAFHAVYQERPTYLGGYLVEQLYRSYVILAEQVLADGDAAYARELYALAASLPVDDGGEAARQAEQLATLVARSTPSTSSTPFASITALDGKNLQVYVGWIAFRSNRDGGADVYIMRADGSEQQRAPLAIQEQFLAQIQADRRSSDGRKEVVAQRPEGRNDSNIFLRTINPLTGDAREVMVTNFPGDEFEPVLSPAGDRIAFVSNHTGNDEIWTIGLDGQDPQQLTQNRWEWDKHPTWSPDGSQIAFFSNRSGRRQIWVMNADGTGQRNISNNDYEDWDPVWIK
;
A
#
# COMPACT_ATOMS: atom_id res chain seq x y z
N MET A 1 -28.23 -7.42 -40.46
CA MET A 1 -27.12 -8.34 -40.16
C MET A 1 -25.80 -7.64 -40.51
N PRO A 2 -24.66 -8.00 -39.88
CA PRO A 2 -23.34 -7.39 -40.13
C PRO A 2 -22.74 -7.84 -41.50
N PRO A 3 -21.52 -7.41 -41.96
CA PRO A 3 -20.41 -6.83 -41.18
C PRO A 3 -19.49 -5.75 -41.85
N SER A 4 -18.49 -5.32 -41.06
CA SER A 4 -17.07 -5.11 -41.42
C SER A 4 -16.50 -3.76 -41.93
N ASN A 5 -15.30 -3.47 -41.37
CA ASN A 5 -14.11 -2.78 -41.91
C ASN A 5 -14.12 -1.28 -42.30
N GLY A 6 -13.04 -0.59 -41.89
CA GLY A 6 -12.62 0.71 -42.47
C GLY A 6 -12.15 1.76 -41.44
N ALA A 7 -10.91 2.22 -41.57
CA ALA A 7 -10.33 3.41 -40.93
C ALA A 7 -9.52 4.19 -42.01
N PRO A 8 -8.80 5.30 -41.75
CA PRO A 8 -8.83 6.27 -40.63
C PRO A 8 -9.06 7.73 -41.14
N ALA A 9 -8.77 8.76 -40.34
CA ALA A 9 -8.64 10.16 -40.80
C ALA A 9 -7.65 10.97 -39.94
N ALA A 10 -7.01 12.02 -40.51
CA ALA A 10 -6.03 12.88 -39.84
C ALA A 10 -5.96 14.30 -40.47
N GLY A 11 -5.49 15.30 -39.71
CA GLY A 11 -5.26 16.69 -40.15
C GLY A 11 -6.53 17.55 -40.33
N SER A 12 -6.46 18.88 -40.54
CA SER A 12 -5.37 19.86 -40.32
C SER A 12 -5.88 21.29 -40.63
N ASP A 13 -5.51 22.29 -39.81
CA ASP A 13 -5.55 23.75 -40.13
C ASP A 13 -6.95 24.39 -40.44
N GLU A 14 -7.18 25.72 -40.61
CA GLU A 14 -6.29 26.90 -40.73
C GLU A 14 -6.95 28.26 -40.27
N LYS A 15 -6.30 29.05 -39.38
CA LYS A 15 -6.14 30.55 -39.33
C LYS A 15 -7.36 31.55 -39.50
N PRO A 16 -7.19 32.90 -39.56
CA PRO A 16 -6.57 33.86 -38.60
C PRO A 16 -7.37 35.20 -38.37
N ARG A 17 -6.73 36.23 -37.76
CA ARG A 17 -7.04 37.71 -37.68
C ARG A 17 -7.69 38.21 -36.34
N GLN A 18 -7.47 39.45 -35.84
CA GLN A 18 -6.44 40.51 -36.05
C GLN A 18 -6.41 41.55 -34.88
N ARG A 19 -5.29 42.33 -34.78
CA ARG A 19 -5.14 43.70 -34.20
C ARG A 19 -5.53 44.02 -32.74
N GLY A 20 -4.50 44.20 -31.89
CA GLY A 20 -4.03 45.52 -31.39
C GLY A 20 -4.83 46.34 -30.35
N GLY A 21 -4.14 46.95 -29.38
CA GLY A 21 -4.66 48.05 -28.55
C GLY A 21 -4.21 48.08 -27.07
N LYS A 22 -3.67 49.22 -26.62
CA LYS A 22 -3.35 49.65 -25.23
C LYS A 22 -3.37 51.20 -25.22
N PRO A 23 -3.46 51.93 -24.08
CA PRO A 23 -3.79 51.53 -22.69
C PRO A 23 -4.66 52.55 -21.85
N ALA A 24 -4.91 52.18 -20.58
CA ALA A 24 -4.85 53.02 -19.34
C ALA A 24 -6.02 53.89 -18.78
N TRP A 25 -5.96 54.05 -17.44
CA TRP A 25 -6.63 54.98 -16.48
C TRP A 25 -8.13 54.77 -16.16
N LEU A 26 -8.63 54.92 -14.91
CA LEU A 26 -8.08 55.31 -13.58
C LEU A 26 -8.25 54.14 -12.55
N GLY A 27 -7.88 54.15 -11.24
CA GLY A 27 -7.33 55.15 -10.28
C GLY A 27 -8.35 55.53 -9.17
N GLY A 28 -8.03 55.66 -7.86
CA GLY A 28 -6.75 55.59 -7.12
C GLY A 28 -6.85 56.05 -5.63
N THR A 29 -5.69 56.40 -5.01
CA THR A 29 -5.49 56.95 -3.62
C THR A 29 -5.68 55.96 -2.44
N ASN A 30 -5.07 56.08 -1.24
CA ASN A 30 -3.84 56.71 -0.67
C ASN A 30 -3.62 56.12 0.77
N GLY A 31 -2.44 56.07 1.41
CA GLY A 31 -1.05 56.33 1.00
C GLY A 31 -0.07 56.52 2.19
N HIS A 32 1.24 56.35 1.94
CA HIS A 32 2.43 56.78 2.76
C HIS A 32 2.72 56.01 4.07
N GLY A 33 3.97 55.83 4.52
CA GLY A 33 5.32 56.10 3.95
C GLY A 33 6.43 55.84 5.01
N GLY A 34 7.73 55.69 4.71
CA GLY A 34 8.48 55.62 3.44
C GLY A 34 10.01 55.51 3.65
N SER A 35 10.78 55.28 2.56
CA SER A 35 12.15 55.78 2.23
C SER A 35 13.26 55.92 3.32
N ASN A 36 14.56 55.63 3.08
CA ASN A 36 15.31 55.03 1.97
C ASN A 36 16.71 54.60 2.48
N GLY A 37 17.50 53.82 1.73
CA GLY A 37 18.81 53.30 2.19
C GLY A 37 20.07 53.98 1.61
N ALA A 38 21.25 53.74 2.22
CA ALA A 38 22.58 53.91 1.58
C ALA A 38 23.78 53.25 2.34
N ARG A 39 24.60 52.50 1.58
CA ARG A 39 26.08 52.30 1.60
C ARG A 39 26.90 51.98 2.90
N ARG A 40 27.72 50.93 2.74
CA ARG A 40 29.04 50.53 3.35
C ARG A 40 29.97 51.68 3.81
N PRO A 41 30.89 51.47 4.80
CA PRO A 41 32.13 50.66 4.63
C PRO A 41 32.49 49.70 5.80
N ALA A 42 33.74 49.21 5.81
CA ALA A 42 34.36 48.27 6.76
C ALA A 42 35.05 49.04 7.93
N GLU A 43 35.87 48.52 8.85
CA GLU A 43 36.71 47.29 8.96
C GLU A 43 36.21 46.36 10.11
N GLU A 44 36.91 45.49 10.88
CA GLU A 44 38.34 45.18 11.13
C GLU A 44 38.50 43.71 11.65
N ARG A 45 39.66 43.34 12.24
CA ARG A 45 39.94 42.13 13.06
C ARG A 45 40.93 42.50 14.18
N PRO A 46 40.99 41.75 15.30
CA PRO A 46 42.16 40.86 15.45
C PRO A 46 41.91 39.48 16.10
N ALA A 47 42.90 38.61 15.83
CA ALA A 47 43.44 37.45 16.55
C ALA A 47 42.77 37.00 17.88
N ALA A 48 42.42 35.74 18.11
CA ALA A 48 43.16 34.45 17.97
C ALA A 48 44.11 34.12 19.15
N GLN A 49 43.78 33.04 19.86
CA GLN A 49 44.70 32.22 20.65
C GLN A 49 44.08 30.85 20.96
N ASP A 50 44.84 29.79 20.69
CA ASP A 50 44.59 28.39 21.06
C ASP A 50 45.97 27.74 21.19
N PRO A 51 46.29 27.10 22.33
CA PRO A 51 47.02 25.83 22.20
C PRO A 51 46.78 24.80 23.33
N PHE A 52 46.50 23.55 22.95
CA PHE A 52 46.98 22.30 23.57
C PHE A 52 46.60 22.01 25.06
N ALA A 53 46.64 20.78 25.58
CA ALA A 53 46.43 19.43 25.03
C ALA A 53 46.35 18.43 26.21
N VAL A 54 45.76 17.25 25.98
CA VAL A 54 45.98 15.96 26.69
C VAL A 54 46.07 15.95 28.23
N GLU A 55 45.12 15.28 28.89
CA GLU A 55 45.45 14.12 29.75
C GLU A 55 44.20 13.30 30.14
N ALA A 56 44.39 12.01 30.41
CA ALA A 56 43.40 11.12 31.01
C ALA A 56 44.10 10.04 31.86
N PRO A 57 43.66 9.88 33.12
CA PRO A 57 43.28 8.56 33.64
C PRO A 57 41.92 8.64 34.37
N GLY A 58 41.24 7.55 34.73
CA GLY A 58 41.56 6.12 34.63
C GLY A 58 41.00 5.36 35.86
N ALA A 59 40.98 4.03 35.79
CA ALA A 59 40.63 3.10 36.89
C ALA A 59 39.16 3.05 37.41
N ALA A 60 38.41 2.11 36.83
CA ALA A 60 37.77 0.96 37.51
C ALA A 60 36.72 1.14 38.64
N ARG A 61 35.62 0.39 38.47
CA ARG A 61 35.10 -0.53 39.50
C ARG A 61 34.55 -1.81 38.86
N GLU A 62 34.62 -2.93 39.59
CA GLU A 62 34.55 -4.29 39.04
C GLU A 62 33.30 -5.07 39.48
N GLY A 63 32.96 -6.10 38.71
CA GLY A 63 32.08 -7.20 39.11
C GLY A 63 30.58 -6.88 39.13
N TRP A 64 29.70 -7.88 39.28
CA TRP A 64 29.95 -9.29 39.57
C TRP A 64 29.31 -10.22 38.52
N TRP A 65 30.02 -11.28 38.14
CA TRP A 65 29.43 -12.51 37.63
C TRP A 65 29.64 -13.62 38.66
N LYS A 66 28.67 -14.55 38.77
CA LYS A 66 28.92 -15.92 39.23
C LYS A 66 28.16 -16.90 38.35
N ALA A 67 28.86 -17.96 37.96
CA ALA A 67 28.33 -19.10 37.23
C ALA A 67 28.62 -20.39 38.02
N GLY A 68 28.06 -21.50 37.56
CA GLY A 68 28.32 -22.85 38.05
C GLY A 68 27.09 -23.55 38.67
N ASP A 69 26.83 -24.83 38.41
CA ASP A 69 27.42 -25.64 37.33
C ASP A 69 26.56 -26.88 36.98
N SER A 70 26.97 -27.57 35.91
CA SER A 70 26.47 -28.83 35.32
C SER A 70 25.69 -29.84 36.20
N ALA A 71 24.57 -30.39 35.68
CA ALA A 71 24.26 -31.85 35.67
C ALA A 71 22.99 -32.26 34.85
N LYS A 72 23.10 -33.41 34.19
CA LYS A 72 22.06 -34.36 33.68
C LYS A 72 22.69 -35.78 33.79
N PRO A 73 22.01 -36.95 33.60
CA PRO A 73 20.63 -37.20 33.11
C PRO A 73 19.80 -38.27 33.90
N GLY A 74 18.54 -38.49 33.47
CA GLY A 74 17.72 -39.69 33.75
C GLY A 74 17.12 -39.81 35.16
N SER A 75 16.15 -40.69 35.44
CA SER A 75 15.18 -41.43 34.59
C SER A 75 14.11 -42.08 35.49
N ASP A 76 12.91 -42.31 34.96
CA ASP A 76 11.80 -43.17 35.47
C ASP A 76 11.48 -43.25 36.97
N VAL A 77 10.26 -42.82 37.33
CA VAL A 77 9.33 -43.68 38.08
C VAL A 77 7.94 -43.56 37.47
N SER A 78 7.36 -44.68 37.03
CA SER A 78 5.96 -44.81 36.62
C SER A 78 5.15 -45.50 37.72
N ALA A 79 3.90 -45.09 37.92
CA ALA A 79 2.98 -45.66 38.91
C ALA A 79 1.55 -45.73 38.35
N GLU A 80 1.33 -46.82 37.62
CA GLU A 80 0.07 -47.41 37.16
C GLU A 80 -1.03 -47.48 38.25
N TRP A 81 -2.32 -47.33 37.90
CA TRP A 81 -3.39 -48.34 38.07
C TRP A 81 -4.77 -47.82 37.59
N GLN A 82 -5.79 -48.70 37.59
CA GLN A 82 -6.88 -48.74 36.60
C GLN A 82 -8.23 -48.06 36.97
N GLU A 83 -9.16 -48.08 36.00
CA GLU A 83 -10.55 -47.60 36.06
C GLU A 83 -11.41 -48.23 37.19
N PRO A 84 -12.59 -47.65 37.47
CA PRO A 84 -13.81 -48.35 37.04
C PRO A 84 -14.84 -47.46 36.31
N SER A 85 -15.85 -48.09 35.72
CA SER A 85 -16.65 -47.51 34.62
C SER A 85 -18.11 -47.14 34.97
N SER A 86 -18.63 -46.19 34.18
CA SER A 86 -20.06 -45.92 33.89
C SER A 86 -20.97 -45.31 34.98
N ARG A 87 -21.36 -44.03 34.78
CA ARG A 87 -22.74 -43.59 34.42
C ARG A 87 -22.97 -42.09 34.74
N GLY A 88 -23.56 -41.34 33.80
CA GLY A 88 -24.41 -40.19 34.15
C GLY A 88 -24.16 -38.86 33.42
N HIS A 89 -24.96 -38.61 32.37
CA HIS A 89 -25.46 -37.30 31.93
C HIS A 89 -24.47 -36.12 31.71
N SER A 90 -24.15 -35.88 30.43
CA SER A 90 -23.83 -34.54 29.90
C SER A 90 -24.93 -34.11 28.91
N PRO A 91 -25.35 -32.83 28.87
CA PRO A 91 -26.29 -32.33 27.88
C PRO A 91 -25.60 -32.07 26.52
N VAL A 92 -26.34 -32.25 25.43
CA VAL A 92 -25.89 -32.01 24.04
C VAL A 92 -26.76 -30.90 23.43
N PRO A 93 -26.20 -29.92 22.71
CA PRO A 93 -26.97 -28.82 22.12
C PRO A 93 -27.77 -29.26 20.86
N PRO A 94 -28.94 -28.68 20.60
CA PRO A 94 -29.69 -28.94 19.38
C PRO A 94 -29.08 -28.18 18.18
N THR A 95 -28.84 -28.91 17.09
CA THR A 95 -28.45 -28.35 15.78
C THR A 95 -29.69 -27.95 14.96
N TRP A 96 -29.53 -26.92 14.12
CA TRP A 96 -30.55 -26.56 13.13
C TRP A 96 -30.51 -27.49 11.91
N VAL A 97 -31.68 -27.79 11.35
CA VAL A 97 -31.85 -28.42 10.02
C VAL A 97 -32.92 -27.62 9.26
N VAL A 98 -32.69 -27.38 7.97
CA VAL A 98 -33.54 -26.55 7.10
C VAL A 98 -34.48 -27.43 6.27
N ALA A 99 -35.74 -27.01 6.14
CA ALA A 99 -36.65 -27.50 5.10
C ALA A 99 -37.66 -26.41 4.71
N SER A 100 -37.97 -26.35 3.41
CA SER A 100 -38.96 -25.49 2.74
C SER A 100 -39.35 -26.16 1.42
N PRO A 101 -40.49 -25.84 0.76
CA PRO A 101 -41.79 -25.40 1.28
C PRO A 101 -42.97 -26.21 0.64
N GLU A 102 -44.18 -25.64 0.66
CA GLU A 102 -45.39 -25.95 -0.15
C GLU A 102 -46.42 -27.02 0.31
N ALA A 103 -47.70 -26.64 0.08
CA ALA A 103 -48.97 -27.39 -0.08
C ALA A 103 -49.16 -28.76 0.63
N GLU A 104 -50.17 -28.97 1.47
CA GLU A 104 -51.62 -28.95 1.16
C GLU A 104 -52.44 -28.77 2.48
N ALA A 105 -53.48 -27.92 2.54
CA ALA A 105 -54.91 -28.16 2.26
C ALA A 105 -55.74 -28.06 3.57
N THR A 106 -57.00 -27.63 3.45
CA THR A 106 -57.88 -27.28 4.58
C THR A 106 -58.82 -28.42 4.98
N ASP A 107 -59.04 -28.60 6.30
CA ASP A 107 -60.27 -29.19 6.85
C ASP A 107 -60.90 -28.18 7.82
N GLU A 108 -62.15 -27.79 7.55
CA GLU A 108 -62.86 -26.68 8.21
C GLU A 108 -63.85 -27.17 9.29
N THR A 109 -63.40 -27.99 10.26
CA THR A 109 -64.30 -28.64 11.23
C THR A 109 -63.98 -28.38 12.72
N ALA A 110 -63.63 -27.14 13.08
CA ALA A 110 -63.64 -26.67 14.47
C ALA A 110 -64.33 -25.29 14.60
N PRO A 111 -65.41 -25.13 15.40
CA PRO A 111 -66.10 -23.85 15.52
C PRO A 111 -65.27 -22.84 16.32
N ALA A 112 -65.16 -21.62 15.79
CA ALA A 112 -64.54 -20.50 16.51
C ALA A 112 -65.28 -20.20 17.83
N PRO A 113 -64.58 -19.74 18.89
CA PRO A 113 -65.23 -19.31 20.12
C PRO A 113 -66.21 -18.16 19.82
N PRO A 114 -67.39 -18.13 20.46
CA PRO A 114 -68.41 -17.12 20.17
C PRO A 114 -67.88 -15.71 20.47
N LEU A 115 -67.98 -14.82 19.48
CA LEU A 115 -67.56 -13.42 19.60
C LEU A 115 -68.28 -12.74 20.77
N HIS A 116 -67.53 -11.88 21.49
CA HIS A 116 -68.06 -11.16 22.64
C HIS A 116 -69.31 -10.34 22.24
N PRO A 117 -70.40 -10.36 23.03
CA PRO A 117 -71.69 -9.80 22.60
C PRO A 117 -71.62 -8.30 22.23
N ASP A 118 -70.80 -7.52 22.93
CA ASP A 118 -70.60 -6.10 22.59
C ASP A 118 -69.91 -5.88 21.22
N LEU A 119 -69.11 -6.85 20.77
CA LEU A 119 -68.40 -6.83 19.48
C LEU A 119 -69.33 -7.22 18.32
N LEU A 120 -70.34 -8.07 18.59
CA LEU A 120 -71.45 -8.34 17.67
C LEU A 120 -72.42 -7.15 17.60
N VAL A 121 -72.75 -6.53 18.74
CA VAL A 121 -73.57 -5.32 18.82
C VAL A 121 -72.95 -4.14 18.06
N SER A 122 -71.63 -3.93 18.15
CA SER A 122 -70.97 -2.83 17.44
C SER A 122 -71.04 -2.92 15.92
N LEU A 123 -71.38 -4.10 15.37
CA LEU A 123 -71.53 -4.36 13.95
C LEU A 123 -73.01 -4.33 13.50
N ASP A 124 -73.97 -4.23 14.42
CA ASP A 124 -75.40 -4.13 14.09
C ASP A 124 -75.74 -2.71 13.60
N PRO A 125 -76.30 -2.54 12.38
CA PRO A 125 -76.69 -1.23 11.87
C PRO A 125 -77.64 -0.45 12.77
N ARG A 126 -78.46 -1.13 13.59
CA ARG A 126 -79.38 -0.51 14.55
C ARG A 126 -78.63 0.21 15.68
N PHE A 127 -77.45 -0.27 16.07
CA PHE A 127 -76.64 0.32 17.14
C PHE A 127 -75.99 1.63 16.68
N ILE A 128 -75.43 1.63 15.47
CA ILE A 128 -74.89 2.82 14.81
C ILE A 128 -76.01 3.86 14.58
N GLN A 129 -77.18 3.42 14.11
CA GLN A 129 -78.35 4.30 13.99
C GLN A 129 -78.79 4.88 15.34
N ALA A 130 -78.82 4.09 16.42
CA ALA A 130 -79.21 4.60 17.73
C ALA A 130 -78.26 5.71 18.22
N GLN A 131 -76.95 5.53 18.08
CA GLN A 131 -75.96 6.58 18.40
C GLN A 131 -76.15 7.84 17.53
N PHE A 132 -76.49 7.68 16.25
CA PHE A 132 -76.80 8.80 15.36
C PHE A 132 -78.06 9.56 15.80
N HIS A 133 -79.14 8.87 16.15
CA HIS A 133 -80.35 9.50 16.71
C HIS A 133 -80.07 10.20 18.05
N MET A 134 -79.18 9.67 18.91
CA MET A 134 -78.73 10.35 20.13
C MET A 134 -77.97 11.64 19.82
N GLN A 135 -77.07 11.65 18.83
CA GLN A 135 -76.35 12.87 18.41
C GLN A 135 -77.29 13.95 17.82
N GLN A 136 -78.38 13.53 17.16
CA GLN A 136 -79.42 14.44 16.64
C GLN A 136 -80.46 14.88 17.69
N GLY A 137 -80.41 14.35 18.91
CA GLY A 137 -81.40 14.65 19.97
C GLY A 137 -82.76 13.97 19.78
N ALA A 138 -82.85 12.97 18.90
CA ALA A 138 -84.06 12.18 18.63
C ALA A 138 -84.22 11.04 19.67
N TRP A 139 -84.27 11.40 20.96
CA TRP A 139 -84.08 10.47 22.09
C TRP A 139 -85.03 9.27 22.10
N ALA A 140 -86.31 9.45 21.78
CA ALA A 140 -87.28 8.35 21.73
C ALA A 140 -87.01 7.37 20.57
N GLU A 141 -86.46 7.85 19.47
CA GLU A 141 -86.09 7.03 18.31
C GLU A 141 -84.80 6.24 18.55
N ALA A 142 -83.91 6.78 19.40
CA ALA A 142 -82.75 6.05 19.93
C ALA A 142 -83.14 5.00 20.97
N GLU A 143 -83.99 5.33 21.96
CA GLU A 143 -84.43 4.36 22.97
C GLU A 143 -85.14 3.17 22.32
N ALA A 144 -86.08 3.42 21.40
CA ALA A 144 -86.80 2.34 20.71
C ALA A 144 -85.86 1.35 19.99
N ARG A 145 -84.77 1.84 19.37
CA ARG A 145 -83.76 1.01 18.71
C ARG A 145 -82.88 0.26 19.72
N LEU A 146 -82.46 0.90 20.81
CA LEU A 146 -81.67 0.26 21.86
C LEU A 146 -82.47 -0.78 22.65
N ARG A 147 -83.77 -0.58 22.85
CA ARG A 147 -84.69 -1.58 23.43
C ARG A 147 -84.85 -2.80 22.54
N ALA A 148 -84.91 -2.62 21.22
CA ALA A 148 -84.91 -3.74 20.28
C ALA A 148 -83.57 -4.52 20.33
N LEU A 149 -82.44 -3.82 20.34
CA LEU A 149 -81.11 -4.43 20.54
C LEU A 149 -80.97 -5.13 21.90
N GLN A 150 -81.59 -4.63 22.96
CA GLN A 150 -81.59 -5.25 24.29
C GLN A 150 -82.33 -6.59 24.32
N ALA A 151 -83.33 -6.80 23.44
CA ALA A 151 -84.01 -8.09 23.31
C ALA A 151 -83.12 -9.14 22.61
N ASP A 152 -82.39 -8.74 21.56
CA ASP A 152 -81.52 -9.64 20.80
C ASP A 152 -80.16 -9.90 21.51
N TYR A 153 -79.64 -8.91 22.23
CA TYR A 153 -78.33 -8.94 22.89
C TYR A 153 -78.42 -8.59 24.40
N PRO A 154 -79.18 -9.35 25.22
CA PRO A 154 -79.52 -9.01 26.61
C PRO A 154 -78.35 -9.02 27.61
N ARG A 155 -77.11 -9.29 27.16
CA ARG A 155 -75.89 -9.25 27.97
C ARG A 155 -74.87 -8.20 27.51
N SER A 156 -75.17 -7.41 26.48
CA SER A 156 -74.29 -6.32 26.02
C SER A 156 -74.22 -5.21 27.07
N GLN A 157 -73.02 -4.97 27.60
CA GLN A 157 -72.76 -3.84 28.49
C GLN A 157 -72.91 -2.50 27.74
N ALA A 158 -72.58 -2.45 26.45
CA ALA A 158 -72.72 -1.27 25.62
C ALA A 158 -74.19 -0.84 25.42
N VAL A 159 -75.12 -1.78 25.20
CA VAL A 159 -76.56 -1.46 25.10
C VAL A 159 -77.13 -1.04 26.46
N ILE A 160 -76.75 -1.73 27.54
CA ILE A 160 -77.22 -1.41 28.91
C ILE A 160 -76.79 0.01 29.31
N ALA A 161 -75.51 0.36 29.14
CA ALA A 161 -74.99 1.68 29.51
C ALA A 161 -75.67 2.84 28.75
N LEU A 162 -75.98 2.66 27.47
CA LEU A 162 -76.67 3.69 26.66
C LEU A 162 -78.15 3.82 27.03
N LEU A 163 -78.82 2.73 27.42
CA LEU A 163 -80.19 2.77 27.94
C LEU A 163 -80.25 3.43 29.32
N ASP A 164 -79.27 3.19 30.20
CA ASP A 164 -79.17 3.86 31.49
C ASP A 164 -78.87 5.37 31.32
N GLU A 165 -78.04 5.77 30.34
CA GLU A 165 -77.84 7.19 30.03
C GLU A 165 -79.13 7.87 29.54
N LEU A 166 -79.90 7.20 28.68
CA LEU A 166 -81.20 7.69 28.21
C LEU A 166 -82.22 7.78 29.36
N ALA A 167 -82.28 6.78 30.24
CA ALA A 167 -83.14 6.80 31.43
C ALA A 167 -82.78 7.95 32.39
N LEU A 168 -81.48 8.20 32.59
CA LEU A 168 -80.97 9.31 33.40
C LEU A 168 -81.38 10.67 32.79
N ARG A 169 -81.26 10.83 31.47
CA ARG A 169 -81.70 12.04 30.74
C ARG A 169 -83.23 12.23 30.82
N ALA A 170 -84.01 11.16 30.66
CA ALA A 170 -85.47 11.21 30.78
C ALA A 170 -85.93 11.63 32.19
N ALA A 171 -85.25 11.14 33.24
CA ALA A 171 -85.52 11.55 34.62
C ALA A 171 -85.26 13.05 34.86
N VAL A 172 -84.23 13.63 34.21
CA VAL A 172 -83.93 15.06 34.28
C VAL A 172 -84.98 15.92 33.57
N ASP A 173 -85.47 15.49 32.40
CA ASP A 173 -86.49 16.24 31.63
C ASP A 173 -87.90 16.17 32.28
N LEU A 174 -88.24 15.02 32.91
CA LEU A 174 -89.47 14.85 33.68
C LEU A 174 -89.52 15.75 34.93
N GLN A 175 -88.41 15.95 35.64
CA GLN A 175 -88.37 16.80 36.84
C GLN A 175 -88.70 18.29 36.57
N TRP A 176 -88.59 18.76 35.33
CA TRP A 176 -88.92 20.14 34.96
C TRP A 176 -90.35 20.32 34.43
N ARG A 177 -90.93 19.32 33.75
CA ARG A 177 -92.23 19.49 33.07
C ARG A 177 -93.45 19.55 34.00
N ASP A 178 -93.47 18.81 35.12
CA ASP A 178 -94.68 18.71 35.96
C ASP A 178 -94.86 19.81 37.02
N ARG A 179 -93.90 20.75 37.16
CA ARG A 179 -94.00 21.83 38.16
C ARG A 179 -94.66 23.13 37.68
N ILE A 180 -95.14 23.20 36.42
CA ILE A 180 -95.83 24.39 35.88
C ILE A 180 -97.22 24.04 35.31
N ARG A 181 -98.10 23.49 36.16
CA ARG A 181 -99.56 23.47 35.94
C ARG A 181 -100.29 24.08 37.13
N GLY A 182 -100.39 25.41 37.14
CA GLY A 182 -100.97 26.16 38.24
C GLY A 182 -102.51 26.14 38.27
N ARG A 183 -103.10 25.67 39.38
CA ARG A 183 -104.46 26.05 39.80
C ARG A 183 -104.53 26.38 41.29
N ARG A 184 -104.66 27.68 41.56
CA ARG A 184 -105.29 28.34 42.72
C ARG A 184 -105.31 27.58 44.07
N LEU A 185 -104.45 28.02 44.99
CA LEU A 185 -104.75 28.10 46.42
C LEU A 185 -104.21 29.45 46.92
N GLY A 186 -104.96 30.16 47.76
CA GLY A 186 -104.56 31.49 48.23
C GLY A 186 -104.99 31.74 49.67
N VAL A 187 -104.08 32.28 50.47
CA VAL A 187 -104.30 33.04 51.72
C VAL A 187 -103.00 33.82 52.03
N LYS A 188 -103.06 34.82 52.93
CA LYS A 188 -102.18 36.00 52.93
C LYS A 188 -100.92 35.91 53.81
N THR A 189 -99.72 35.70 53.23
CA THR A 189 -98.41 36.00 53.88
C THR A 189 -97.32 36.50 52.90
N GLU A 190 -97.71 37.16 51.81
CA GLU A 190 -96.87 37.40 50.62
C GLU A 190 -95.58 38.22 50.86
N ARG A 191 -95.56 39.16 51.83
CA ARG A 191 -94.45 40.13 51.97
C ARG A 191 -93.17 39.57 52.59
N LEU A 192 -93.25 38.57 53.47
CA LEU A 192 -92.07 38.00 54.12
C LEU A 192 -91.35 37.01 53.18
N LEU A 193 -92.12 36.11 52.56
CA LEU A 193 -91.57 35.17 51.57
C LEU A 193 -90.90 35.89 50.41
N ARG A 194 -91.48 36.97 49.85
CA ARG A 194 -90.86 37.67 48.69
C ARG A 194 -89.48 38.27 48.96
N ARG A 195 -89.12 38.53 50.23
CA ARG A 195 -87.79 39.03 50.62
C ARG A 195 -86.82 37.92 51.00
N LEU A 196 -87.30 36.86 51.67
CA LEU A 196 -86.44 35.75 52.10
C LEU A 196 -86.25 34.68 51.02
N LEU A 197 -87.23 34.42 50.15
CA LEU A 197 -87.14 33.40 49.10
C LEU A 197 -85.91 33.56 48.17
N PRO A 198 -85.57 34.73 47.61
CA PRO A 198 -84.36 34.86 46.80
C PRO A 198 -83.09 34.63 47.64
N PHE A 199 -83.05 35.08 48.89
CA PHE A 199 -81.91 34.88 49.78
C PHE A 199 -81.72 33.40 50.14
N CYS A 200 -82.80 32.70 50.48
CA CYS A 200 -82.80 31.26 50.77
C CYS A 200 -82.56 30.41 49.52
N LEU A 201 -83.02 30.82 48.34
CA LEU A 201 -82.71 30.13 47.07
C LEU A 201 -81.25 30.33 46.67
N VAL A 202 -80.68 31.54 46.82
CA VAL A 202 -79.24 31.78 46.61
C VAL A 202 -78.43 30.99 47.64
N LEU A 203 -78.80 31.01 48.92
CA LEU A 203 -78.12 30.23 49.96
C LEU A 203 -78.21 28.72 49.70
N LEU A 204 -79.37 28.22 49.25
CA LEU A 204 -79.53 26.83 48.79
C LEU A 204 -78.69 26.53 47.55
N PHE A 205 -78.56 27.46 46.60
CA PHE A 205 -77.74 27.29 45.40
C PHE A 205 -76.23 27.29 45.71
N PHE A 206 -75.80 28.06 46.71
CA PHE A 206 -74.41 28.02 47.22
C PHE A 206 -74.15 26.77 48.08
N LEU A 207 -75.11 26.32 48.90
CA LEU A 207 -74.97 25.10 49.71
C LEU A 207 -75.06 23.83 48.87
N SER A 208 -76.06 23.73 47.98
CA SER A 208 -76.19 22.60 47.04
C SER A 208 -75.12 22.63 45.97
N GLY A 209 -74.72 23.82 45.48
CA GLY A 209 -73.57 23.99 44.59
C GLY A 209 -72.26 23.60 45.25
N GLY A 210 -72.06 23.92 46.54
CA GLY A 210 -70.91 23.50 47.33
C GLY A 210 -70.86 21.98 47.53
N LEU A 211 -71.98 21.37 47.94
CA LEU A 211 -72.10 19.91 48.09
C LEU A 211 -71.97 19.18 46.74
N PHE A 212 -72.57 19.70 45.66
CA PHE A 212 -72.44 19.16 44.31
C PHE A 212 -70.99 19.27 43.80
N TYR A 213 -70.32 20.38 44.09
CA TYR A 213 -68.90 20.54 43.78
C TYR A 213 -68.04 19.54 44.57
N GLN A 214 -68.34 19.29 45.84
CA GLN A 214 -67.61 18.32 46.67
C GLN A 214 -67.90 16.85 46.31
N HIS A 215 -69.13 16.47 45.96
CA HIS A 215 -69.50 15.08 45.65
C HIS A 215 -69.31 14.69 44.18
N PHE A 216 -69.48 15.60 43.22
CA PHE A 216 -69.43 15.26 41.78
C PHE A 216 -68.22 15.89 41.08
N ILE A 217 -67.93 17.18 41.31
CA ILE A 217 -66.85 17.87 40.58
C ILE A 217 -65.47 17.58 41.18
N SER A 218 -65.35 17.46 42.50
CA SER A 218 -64.06 17.22 43.19
C SER A 218 -63.48 15.83 42.86
N PRO A 219 -64.24 14.71 42.93
CA PRO A 219 -63.70 13.41 42.54
C PRO A 219 -63.33 13.36 41.06
N TYR A 220 -64.16 13.96 40.19
CA TYR A 220 -63.86 14.04 38.75
C TYR A 220 -62.60 14.87 38.46
N ARG A 221 -62.36 15.96 39.19
CA ARG A 221 -61.10 16.72 39.12
C ARG A 221 -59.90 15.95 39.67
N GLN A 222 -60.08 15.14 40.70
CA GLN A 222 -59.02 14.28 41.24
C GLN A 222 -58.65 13.17 40.25
N ILE A 223 -59.63 12.52 39.64
CA ILE A 223 -59.44 11.53 38.56
C ILE A 223 -58.69 12.18 37.38
N GLN A 224 -59.17 13.32 36.86
CA GLN A 224 -58.47 14.03 35.79
C GLN A 224 -57.06 14.52 36.17
N ALA A 225 -56.81 14.85 37.44
CA ALA A 225 -55.46 15.21 37.90
C ALA A 225 -54.53 13.99 37.94
N GLN A 226 -55.04 12.83 38.38
CA GLN A 226 -54.33 11.55 38.40
C GLN A 226 -54.02 11.06 36.98
N GLU A 227 -55.00 11.09 36.07
CA GLU A 227 -54.82 10.80 34.64
C GLU A 227 -53.69 11.64 34.03
N ARG A 228 -53.72 12.96 34.24
CA ARG A 228 -52.67 13.89 33.74
C ARG A 228 -51.30 13.62 34.37
N ALA A 229 -51.26 13.27 35.66
CA ALA A 229 -50.00 12.91 36.33
C ALA A 229 -49.41 11.62 35.75
N ILE A 230 -50.25 10.62 35.44
CA ILE A 230 -49.80 9.35 34.87
C ILE A 230 -49.40 9.50 33.40
N GLN A 231 -50.10 10.32 32.61
CA GLN A 231 -49.65 10.63 31.23
C GLN A 231 -48.29 11.33 31.23
N ARG A 232 -48.00 12.23 32.20
CA ARG A 232 -46.65 12.79 32.39
C ARG A 232 -45.62 11.73 32.72
N LEU A 233 -45.90 10.79 33.62
CA LEU A 233 -44.99 9.67 33.92
C LEU A 233 -44.72 8.79 32.69
N LYS A 234 -45.73 8.57 31.83
CA LYS A 234 -45.55 7.89 30.54
C LYS A 234 -44.68 8.70 29.58
N GLU A 235 -44.93 10.01 29.42
CA GLU A 235 -44.08 10.90 28.61
C GLU A 235 -42.63 10.94 29.10
N GLU A 236 -42.42 11.08 30.41
CA GLU A 236 -41.10 11.10 31.04
C GLU A 236 -40.38 9.75 30.91
N GLY A 237 -41.10 8.63 31.07
CA GLY A 237 -40.57 7.28 30.82
C GLY A 237 -40.17 7.07 29.36
N MET A 238 -40.99 7.52 28.41
CA MET A 238 -40.66 7.47 26.98
C MET A 238 -39.47 8.38 26.61
N ARG A 239 -39.36 9.59 27.21
CA ARG A 239 -38.18 10.46 27.05
C ARG A 239 -36.92 9.81 27.62
N ALA A 240 -36.99 9.23 28.82
CA ALA A 240 -35.89 8.51 29.44
C ALA A 240 -35.45 7.30 28.58
N LEU A 241 -36.40 6.56 28.00
CA LEU A 241 -36.13 5.46 27.07
C LEU A 241 -35.42 5.94 25.79
N GLN A 242 -35.89 7.03 25.19
CA GLN A 242 -35.25 7.68 24.02
C GLN A 242 -33.84 8.22 24.33
N GLN A 243 -33.59 8.64 25.57
CA GLN A 243 -32.29 9.12 26.05
C GLN A 243 -31.33 7.99 26.48
N GLY A 244 -31.74 6.72 26.37
CA GLY A 244 -30.94 5.58 26.83
C GLY A 244 -30.85 5.44 28.36
N ALA A 245 -31.63 6.21 29.12
CA ALA A 245 -31.71 6.17 30.58
C ALA A 245 -32.63 5.01 31.05
N TYR A 246 -32.34 3.79 30.59
CA TYR A 246 -33.25 2.64 30.69
C TYR A 246 -33.72 2.32 32.12
N VAL A 247 -32.84 2.43 33.11
CA VAL A 247 -33.20 2.20 34.53
C VAL A 247 -34.19 3.27 35.03
N GLN A 248 -34.03 4.53 34.60
CA GLN A 248 -34.98 5.60 34.91
C GLN A 248 -36.32 5.38 34.19
N ALA A 249 -36.29 4.95 32.92
CA ALA A 249 -37.49 4.60 32.17
C ALA A 249 -38.28 3.47 32.85
N MET A 250 -37.61 2.37 33.22
CA MET A 250 -38.22 1.27 33.98
C MET A 250 -38.83 1.75 35.30
N ASN A 251 -38.11 2.53 36.10
CA ASN A 251 -38.60 3.07 37.37
C ASN A 251 -39.82 4.02 37.19
N LEU A 252 -39.92 4.73 36.06
CA LEU A 252 -41.08 5.57 35.73
C LEU A 252 -42.27 4.73 35.27
N PHE A 253 -42.04 3.68 34.47
CA PHE A 253 -43.07 2.73 34.05
C PHE A 253 -43.60 1.90 35.22
N ASP A 254 -42.75 1.46 36.17
CA ASP A 254 -43.16 0.75 37.37
C ASP A 254 -44.16 1.57 38.22
N ARG A 255 -43.92 2.88 38.40
CA ARG A 255 -44.86 3.80 39.09
C ARG A 255 -46.21 3.98 38.39
N VAL A 256 -46.29 3.66 37.10
CA VAL A 256 -47.55 3.63 36.35
C VAL A 256 -48.24 2.28 36.53
N LEU A 257 -47.48 1.18 36.53
CA LEU A 257 -48.00 -0.18 36.77
C LEU A 257 -48.45 -0.39 38.23
N GLU A 258 -47.87 0.30 39.21
CA GLU A 258 -48.36 0.39 40.59
C GLU A 258 -49.83 0.83 40.67
N GLN A 259 -50.29 1.66 39.72
CA GLN A 259 -51.65 2.20 39.68
C GLN A 259 -52.53 1.46 38.65
N TRP A 260 -51.95 1.03 37.52
CA TRP A 260 -52.63 0.25 36.48
C TRP A 260 -51.79 -0.99 36.05
N PRO A 261 -51.84 -2.09 36.83
CA PRO A 261 -50.99 -3.28 36.59
C PRO A 261 -51.21 -4.00 35.25
N GLN A 262 -52.31 -3.70 34.56
CA GLN A 262 -52.74 -4.33 33.31
C GLN A 262 -52.54 -3.43 32.07
N ASP A 263 -51.77 -2.34 32.20
CA ASP A 263 -51.45 -1.46 31.06
C ASP A 263 -50.45 -2.16 30.12
N ALA A 264 -50.98 -2.87 29.11
CA ALA A 264 -50.21 -3.62 28.13
C ALA A 264 -49.17 -2.77 27.37
N THR A 265 -49.42 -1.48 27.18
CA THR A 265 -48.47 -0.57 26.52
C THR A 265 -47.29 -0.27 27.43
N VAL A 266 -47.53 0.01 28.71
CA VAL A 266 -46.47 0.27 29.70
C VAL A 266 -45.69 -1.01 30.03
N LEU A 267 -46.37 -2.16 30.15
CA LEU A 267 -45.73 -3.48 30.29
C LEU A 267 -44.75 -3.74 29.13
N LYS A 268 -45.16 -3.48 27.88
CA LYS A 268 -44.27 -3.61 26.72
C LYS A 268 -43.10 -2.62 26.78
N LEU A 269 -43.36 -1.32 26.97
CA LEU A 269 -42.30 -0.30 27.04
C LEU A 269 -41.26 -0.57 28.14
N ARG A 270 -41.70 -1.16 29.26
CA ARG A 270 -40.82 -1.61 30.35
C ARG A 270 -39.93 -2.78 29.95
N GLU A 271 -40.48 -3.77 29.28
CA GLU A 271 -39.70 -4.93 28.81
C GLU A 271 -38.76 -4.53 27.66
N ASP A 272 -39.20 -3.65 26.75
CA ASP A 272 -38.33 -3.02 25.73
C ASP A 272 -37.16 -2.25 26.37
N ALA A 273 -37.41 -1.48 27.45
CA ALA A 273 -36.36 -0.80 28.21
C ALA A 273 -35.37 -1.77 28.90
N LYS A 274 -35.89 -2.86 29.49
CA LYS A 274 -35.08 -3.95 30.09
C LYS A 274 -34.24 -4.70 29.05
N ARG A 275 -34.78 -4.91 27.84
CA ARG A 275 -34.08 -5.50 26.70
C ARG A 275 -32.92 -4.61 26.25
N GLN A 276 -33.17 -3.32 26.03
CA GLN A 276 -32.12 -2.37 25.63
C GLN A 276 -31.06 -2.16 26.73
N LEU A 277 -31.43 -2.19 28.01
CA LEU A 277 -30.46 -2.17 29.13
C LEU A 277 -29.52 -3.38 29.09
N THR A 278 -30.06 -4.58 28.83
CA THR A 278 -29.26 -5.81 28.69
C THR A 278 -28.28 -5.68 27.52
N LEU A 279 -28.77 -5.28 26.34
CA LEU A 279 -27.96 -5.07 25.13
C LEU A 279 -26.84 -4.04 25.35
N ALA A 280 -27.15 -2.89 25.96
CA ALA A 280 -26.17 -1.87 26.28
C ALA A 280 -25.11 -2.34 27.29
N THR A 281 -25.51 -3.17 28.27
CA THR A 281 -24.60 -3.76 29.26
C THR A 281 -23.66 -4.80 28.63
N TYR A 282 -24.21 -5.68 27.78
CA TYR A 282 -23.44 -6.67 27.02
C TYR A 282 -22.45 -5.98 26.06
N TYR A 283 -22.88 -4.90 25.40
CA TYR A 283 -22.04 -4.11 24.50
C TYR A 283 -20.86 -3.46 25.24
N GLN A 284 -21.10 -2.85 26.40
CA GLN A 284 -20.02 -2.31 27.24
C GLN A 284 -19.07 -3.39 27.76
N LEU A 285 -19.58 -4.60 28.06
CA LEU A 285 -18.72 -5.73 28.44
C LEU A 285 -17.89 -6.22 27.25
N ALA A 286 -18.49 -6.36 26.07
CA ALA A 286 -17.82 -6.78 24.84
C ALA A 286 -16.68 -5.81 24.46
N GLN A 287 -16.92 -4.49 24.50
CA GLN A 287 -15.88 -3.48 24.32
C GLN A 287 -14.74 -3.60 25.34
N LYS A 288 -15.04 -3.81 26.63
CA LYS A 288 -14.01 -3.99 27.67
C LYS A 288 -13.19 -5.27 27.47
N VAL A 289 -13.82 -6.35 27.03
CA VAL A 289 -13.18 -7.64 26.74
C VAL A 289 -12.32 -7.57 25.48
N LEU A 290 -12.76 -6.81 24.46
CA LEU A 290 -11.99 -6.51 23.25
C LEU A 290 -10.76 -5.66 23.57
N ALA A 291 -10.92 -4.58 24.35
CA ALA A 291 -9.82 -3.73 24.81
C ALA A 291 -8.80 -4.46 25.71
N ALA A 292 -9.19 -5.59 26.31
CA ALA A 292 -8.31 -6.50 27.05
C ALA A 292 -7.66 -7.58 26.16
N GLY A 293 -7.79 -7.50 24.82
CA GLY A 293 -7.19 -8.44 23.87
C GLY A 293 -7.83 -9.83 23.82
N ASN A 294 -9.01 -10.03 24.44
CA ASN A 294 -9.68 -11.33 24.45
C ASN A 294 -10.72 -11.42 23.32
N TYR A 295 -10.21 -11.44 22.10
CA TYR A 295 -10.98 -11.42 20.84
C TYR A 295 -12.08 -12.49 20.79
N ALA A 296 -11.77 -13.75 21.14
CA ALA A 296 -12.75 -14.84 21.12
C ALA A 296 -13.93 -14.61 22.08
N ARG A 297 -13.69 -14.07 23.28
CA ARG A 297 -14.77 -13.75 24.24
C ARG A 297 -15.52 -12.48 23.85
N ALA A 298 -14.86 -11.50 23.22
CA ALA A 298 -15.51 -10.32 22.67
C ALA A 298 -16.48 -10.70 21.53
N LEU A 299 -16.01 -11.52 20.57
CA LEU A 299 -16.79 -12.06 19.47
C LEU A 299 -18.03 -12.82 19.96
N ALA A 300 -17.88 -13.68 20.98
CA ALA A 300 -19.01 -14.39 21.57
C ALA A 300 -20.08 -13.45 22.18
N LEU A 301 -19.66 -12.34 22.81
CA LEU A 301 -20.57 -11.34 23.35
C LEU A 301 -21.24 -10.50 22.25
N PHE A 302 -20.50 -10.11 21.21
CA PHE A 302 -21.05 -9.37 20.08
C PHE A 302 -22.03 -10.22 19.25
N ASN A 303 -21.71 -11.49 18.98
CA ASN A 303 -22.63 -12.42 18.32
C ASN A 303 -23.94 -12.61 19.11
N ALA A 304 -23.88 -12.65 20.46
CA ALA A 304 -25.08 -12.72 21.30
C ALA A 304 -25.95 -11.45 21.23
N ILE A 305 -25.33 -10.28 21.00
CA ILE A 305 -26.06 -9.01 20.79
C ILE A 305 -26.71 -9.00 19.40
N GLU A 306 -25.99 -9.41 18.36
CA GLU A 306 -26.48 -9.43 16.98
C GLU A 306 -27.61 -10.45 16.77
N GLN A 307 -27.56 -11.60 17.47
CA GLN A 307 -28.65 -12.60 17.47
C GLN A 307 -29.92 -12.06 18.15
N GLU A 308 -29.79 -11.26 19.21
CA GLU A 308 -30.91 -10.69 19.96
C GLU A 308 -31.49 -9.44 19.25
N MET A 309 -30.64 -8.62 18.63
CA MET A 309 -31.02 -7.42 17.90
C MET A 309 -30.04 -7.15 16.74
N PRO A 310 -30.32 -7.66 15.53
CA PRO A 310 -29.50 -7.39 14.36
C PRO A 310 -29.37 -5.90 14.05
N GLY A 311 -28.17 -5.45 13.67
CA GLY A 311 -27.87 -4.04 13.41
C GLY A 311 -27.85 -3.16 14.67
N TYR A 312 -27.60 -3.73 15.86
CA TYR A 312 -27.44 -2.93 17.08
C TYR A 312 -26.12 -2.15 17.02
N ARG A 313 -26.18 -0.85 16.66
CA ARG A 313 -25.01 0.03 16.54
C ARG A 313 -24.01 -0.52 15.51
N ASP A 314 -22.72 -0.57 15.88
CA ASP A 314 -21.55 -1.05 15.14
C ASP A 314 -21.22 -2.53 15.45
N VAL A 315 -22.16 -3.32 15.97
CA VAL A 315 -21.90 -4.71 16.39
C VAL A 315 -21.54 -5.62 15.22
N GLY A 316 -22.26 -5.54 14.10
CA GLY A 316 -21.91 -6.27 12.87
C GLY A 316 -20.52 -5.89 12.32
N GLU A 317 -20.15 -4.61 12.39
CA GLU A 317 -18.81 -4.12 12.01
C GLU A 317 -17.75 -4.74 12.94
N LYS A 318 -17.97 -4.75 14.25
CA LYS A 318 -17.06 -5.34 15.25
C LYS A 318 -16.92 -6.85 15.15
N ILE A 319 -17.98 -7.55 14.76
CA ILE A 319 -17.91 -8.99 14.46
C ILE A 319 -16.95 -9.21 13.28
N GLN A 320 -17.07 -8.40 12.22
CA GLN A 320 -16.19 -8.50 11.06
C GLN A 320 -14.73 -8.12 11.38
N GLU A 321 -14.50 -7.01 12.09
CA GLU A 321 -13.16 -6.58 12.57
C GLU A 321 -12.47 -7.72 13.34
N ILE A 322 -13.17 -8.36 14.27
CA ILE A 322 -12.61 -9.42 15.12
C ILE A 322 -12.38 -10.71 14.32
N ASN A 323 -13.28 -11.09 13.41
CA ASN A 323 -13.10 -12.25 12.55
C ASN A 323 -11.85 -12.10 11.66
N THR A 324 -11.70 -10.95 10.99
CA THR A 324 -10.53 -10.63 10.15
C THR A 324 -9.23 -10.62 10.96
N TYR A 325 -9.23 -10.09 12.19
CA TYR A 325 -8.07 -10.16 13.09
C TYR A 325 -7.70 -11.61 13.46
N LEU A 326 -8.69 -12.45 13.80
CA LEU A 326 -8.46 -13.85 14.20
C LEU A 326 -7.98 -14.72 13.03
N GLU A 327 -8.46 -14.45 11.82
CA GLU A 327 -7.99 -15.12 10.60
C GLU A 327 -6.55 -14.69 10.25
N ALA A 328 -6.22 -13.40 10.37
CA ALA A 328 -4.85 -12.91 10.24
C ALA A 328 -3.90 -13.52 11.29
N GLU A 329 -4.36 -13.72 12.54
CA GLU A 329 -3.60 -14.43 13.58
C GLU A 329 -3.36 -15.90 13.24
N HIS A 330 -4.36 -16.58 12.68
CA HIS A 330 -4.21 -17.96 12.23
C HIS A 330 -3.20 -18.08 11.09
N LEU A 331 -3.33 -17.25 10.04
CA LEU A 331 -2.41 -17.22 8.90
C LEU A 331 -0.98 -16.86 9.32
N PHE A 332 -0.80 -15.86 10.18
CA PHE A 332 0.53 -15.48 10.72
C PHE A 332 1.16 -16.63 11.53
N THR A 333 0.35 -17.39 12.26
CA THR A 333 0.82 -18.57 13.01
C THR A 333 1.27 -19.69 12.07
N GLN A 334 0.59 -19.90 10.94
CA GLN A 334 1.08 -20.81 9.90
C GLN A 334 2.37 -20.28 9.26
N ALA A 335 2.44 -18.98 8.95
CA ALA A 335 3.60 -18.34 8.33
C ALA A 335 4.88 -18.46 9.19
N ASP A 336 4.77 -18.21 10.50
CA ASP A 336 5.85 -18.40 11.48
C ASP A 336 6.31 -19.86 11.58
N GLN A 337 5.39 -20.83 11.47
CA GLN A 337 5.75 -22.25 11.45
C GLN A 337 6.49 -22.64 10.17
N ALA A 338 6.00 -22.23 9.00
CA ALA A 338 6.67 -22.45 7.71
C ALA A 338 8.07 -21.82 7.70
N PHE A 339 8.19 -20.58 8.18
CA PHE A 339 9.46 -19.84 8.28
C PHE A 339 10.48 -20.59 9.17
N ARG A 340 10.06 -21.07 10.35
CA ARG A 340 10.92 -21.84 11.27
C ARG A 340 11.35 -23.20 10.70
N ARG A 341 10.53 -23.80 9.83
CA ARG A 341 10.85 -25.05 9.11
C ARG A 341 11.69 -24.84 7.85
N GLN A 342 12.03 -23.59 7.52
CA GLN A 342 12.74 -23.23 6.28
C GLN A 342 11.92 -23.51 5.01
N GLU A 343 10.59 -23.56 5.12
CA GLU A 343 9.64 -23.68 4.00
C GLU A 343 9.47 -22.29 3.31
N TRP A 344 10.58 -21.69 2.84
CA TRP A 344 10.68 -20.26 2.55
C TRP A 344 9.62 -19.73 1.57
N GLN A 345 9.34 -20.47 0.49
CA GLN A 345 8.26 -20.11 -0.44
C GLN A 345 6.91 -20.03 0.28
N ARG A 346 6.52 -21.08 1.03
CA ARG A 346 5.21 -21.13 1.69
C ARG A 346 5.10 -20.09 2.82
N ALA A 347 6.20 -19.81 3.50
CA ALA A 347 6.27 -18.72 4.48
C ALA A 347 6.03 -17.35 3.83
N ALA A 348 6.68 -17.06 2.70
CA ALA A 348 6.48 -15.80 1.98
C ALA A 348 5.04 -15.64 1.45
N GLU A 349 4.47 -16.71 0.88
CA GLU A 349 3.05 -16.75 0.47
C GLU A 349 2.11 -16.45 1.64
N LEU A 350 2.29 -17.12 2.78
CA LEU A 350 1.44 -16.91 3.96
C LEU A 350 1.59 -15.50 4.58
N PHE A 351 2.78 -14.89 4.56
CA PHE A 351 2.93 -13.50 5.02
C PHE A 351 2.28 -12.50 4.06
N GLU A 352 2.23 -12.77 2.74
CA GLU A 352 1.44 -11.98 1.79
C GLU A 352 -0.07 -12.16 2.03
N GLU A 353 -0.53 -13.39 2.29
CA GLU A 353 -1.93 -13.67 2.68
C GLU A 353 -2.31 -12.81 3.90
N VAL A 354 -1.52 -12.83 5.00
CA VAL A 354 -1.71 -11.95 6.17
C VAL A 354 -1.75 -10.48 5.79
N ARG A 355 -0.76 -10.00 5.03
CA ARG A 355 -0.62 -8.59 4.64
C ARG A 355 -1.78 -8.11 3.75
N SER A 356 -2.36 -9.00 2.96
CA SER A 356 -3.50 -8.72 2.09
C SER A 356 -4.85 -8.70 2.82
N LEU A 357 -4.97 -9.50 3.89
CA LEU A 357 -6.16 -9.62 4.71
C LEU A 357 -6.27 -8.48 5.74
N GLU A 358 -5.20 -8.23 6.49
CA GLU A 358 -5.15 -7.15 7.49
C GLU A 358 -3.74 -6.56 7.56
N GLY A 359 -3.50 -5.50 6.77
CA GLY A 359 -2.20 -4.87 6.63
C GLY A 359 -1.63 -4.22 7.90
N SER A 360 -2.45 -3.99 8.93
CA SER A 360 -1.98 -3.54 10.25
C SER A 360 -1.52 -4.70 11.16
N TYR A 361 -1.92 -5.94 10.88
CA TYR A 361 -1.67 -7.08 11.75
C TYR A 361 -0.18 -7.43 11.84
N LYS A 362 0.42 -7.15 13.01
CA LYS A 362 1.86 -7.35 13.31
C LYS A 362 2.76 -6.80 12.18
N ALA A 363 2.36 -5.67 11.59
CA ALA A 363 2.80 -5.22 10.26
C ALA A 363 4.32 -5.22 10.04
N ASP A 364 5.10 -4.78 11.03
CA ASP A 364 6.57 -4.74 10.94
C ASP A 364 7.18 -6.14 10.92
N VAL A 365 6.74 -7.02 11.83
CA VAL A 365 7.21 -8.42 11.92
C VAL A 365 6.78 -9.23 10.70
N THR A 366 5.58 -8.99 10.17
CA THR A 366 5.09 -9.57 8.92
C THR A 366 5.98 -9.13 7.75
N ARG A 367 6.27 -7.82 7.63
CA ARG A 367 7.12 -7.23 6.58
C ARG A 367 8.56 -7.76 6.60
N GLU A 368 9.23 -7.71 7.74
CA GLU A 368 10.61 -8.18 7.91
C GLU A 368 10.75 -9.66 7.53
N ARG A 369 9.87 -10.51 8.06
CA ARG A 369 9.91 -11.96 7.80
C ARG A 369 9.51 -12.32 6.38
N MET A 370 8.59 -11.58 5.76
CA MET A 370 8.25 -11.75 4.34
C MET A 370 9.44 -11.41 3.44
N ALA A 371 10.14 -10.30 3.71
CA ALA A 371 11.34 -9.93 2.97
C ALA A 371 12.47 -10.96 3.16
N ALA A 372 12.71 -11.42 4.39
CA ALA A 372 13.68 -12.49 4.66
C ALA A 372 13.29 -13.82 3.99
N ALA A 373 12.01 -14.20 3.99
CA ALA A 373 11.51 -15.41 3.33
C ALA A 373 11.70 -15.34 1.81
N TYR A 374 11.40 -14.20 1.19
CA TYR A 374 11.67 -13.98 -0.24
C TYR A 374 13.16 -14.04 -0.58
N LEU A 375 14.03 -13.43 0.23
CA LEU A 375 15.48 -13.51 0.05
C LEU A 375 15.97 -14.97 0.14
N ARG A 376 15.53 -15.73 1.15
CA ARG A 376 15.92 -17.13 1.32
C ARG A 376 15.38 -18.04 0.21
N ALA A 377 14.14 -17.84 -0.26
CA ALA A 377 13.58 -18.58 -1.38
C ALA A 377 14.34 -18.31 -2.70
N GLY A 378 14.82 -17.08 -2.91
CA GLY A 378 15.74 -16.75 -4.01
C GLY A 378 17.09 -17.44 -3.87
N GLN A 379 17.73 -17.31 -2.69
CA GLN A 379 19.04 -17.90 -2.39
C GLN A 379 19.06 -19.44 -2.49
N GLU A 380 18.02 -20.12 -2.01
CA GLU A 380 17.90 -21.57 -2.10
C GLU A 380 18.03 -22.06 -3.55
N ILE A 381 17.31 -21.43 -4.48
CA ILE A 381 17.36 -21.78 -5.90
C ILE A 381 18.77 -21.59 -6.49
N VAL A 382 19.40 -20.44 -6.26
CA VAL A 382 20.70 -20.09 -6.87
C VAL A 382 21.92 -20.72 -6.19
N SER A 383 21.73 -21.32 -5.01
CA SER A 383 22.75 -22.12 -4.31
C SER A 383 23.00 -23.50 -4.92
N ARG A 384 22.10 -23.97 -5.81
CA ARG A 384 22.12 -25.32 -6.40
C ARG A 384 22.02 -25.27 -7.92
N ARG A 385 22.23 -26.41 -8.56
CA ARG A 385 21.92 -26.61 -9.98
C ARG A 385 20.42 -26.31 -10.22
N PRO A 386 20.08 -25.40 -11.15
CA PRO A 386 18.69 -25.12 -11.48
C PRO A 386 18.11 -26.23 -12.37
N ALA A 387 16.81 -26.50 -12.23
CA ALA A 387 16.07 -27.39 -13.13
C ALA A 387 15.85 -26.77 -14.54
N GLY A 388 16.07 -25.47 -14.70
CA GLY A 388 16.01 -24.75 -15.96
C GLY A 388 15.69 -23.26 -15.79
N LEU A 389 15.65 -22.51 -16.90
CA LEU A 389 15.43 -21.05 -16.90
C LEU A 389 14.18 -20.60 -16.15
N ALA A 390 13.08 -21.34 -16.22
CA ALA A 390 11.85 -21.03 -15.50
C ALA A 390 12.02 -21.02 -13.98
N GLU A 391 12.98 -21.77 -13.44
CA GLU A 391 13.30 -21.76 -12.02
C GLU A 391 14.15 -20.54 -11.61
N LEU A 392 15.11 -20.14 -12.45
CA LEU A 392 15.89 -18.91 -12.26
C LEU A 392 15.03 -17.65 -12.37
N GLU A 393 14.03 -17.65 -13.26
CA GLU A 393 13.03 -16.58 -13.37
C GLU A 393 12.14 -16.49 -12.11
N ARG A 394 11.85 -17.61 -11.42
CA ARG A 394 11.20 -17.58 -10.08
C ARG A 394 12.12 -16.98 -9.02
N ALA A 395 13.41 -17.35 -9.00
CA ALA A 395 14.38 -16.77 -8.08
C ALA A 395 14.48 -15.25 -8.26
N ARG A 396 14.55 -14.76 -9.51
CA ARG A 396 14.54 -13.32 -9.80
C ARG A 396 13.26 -12.65 -9.28
N SER A 397 12.10 -13.30 -9.47
CA SER A 397 10.82 -12.79 -8.97
C SER A 397 10.76 -12.70 -7.44
N TYR A 398 11.31 -13.67 -6.70
CA TYR A 398 11.41 -13.58 -5.23
C TYR A 398 12.34 -12.44 -4.80
N LEU A 399 13.54 -12.35 -5.36
CA LEU A 399 14.49 -11.28 -4.99
C LEU A 399 13.93 -9.88 -5.31
N GLN A 400 13.20 -9.70 -6.41
CA GLN A 400 12.52 -8.43 -6.76
C GLN A 400 11.38 -8.00 -5.81
N LYS A 401 10.93 -8.90 -4.93
CA LYS A 401 9.92 -8.66 -3.90
C LYS A 401 10.51 -8.39 -2.51
N VAL A 402 11.81 -8.58 -2.31
CA VAL A 402 12.51 -8.19 -1.07
C VAL A 402 12.47 -6.65 -0.96
N ARG A 403 11.65 -6.13 -0.04
CA ARG A 403 11.35 -4.69 0.08
C ARG A 403 10.95 -4.30 1.49
N ASN A 404 11.25 -3.04 1.84
CA ASN A 404 11.06 -2.43 3.15
C ASN A 404 11.89 -3.13 4.25
N ALA A 405 13.08 -3.61 3.88
CA ALA A 405 14.01 -4.39 4.73
C ALA A 405 15.46 -4.13 4.27
N PRO A 406 16.13 -3.06 4.76
CA PRO A 406 17.33 -2.52 4.12
C PRO A 406 18.55 -3.46 4.04
N ALA A 407 18.70 -4.39 4.99
CA ALA A 407 19.80 -5.36 4.98
C ALA A 407 19.55 -6.45 3.93
N GLU A 408 18.34 -7.02 3.92
CA GLU A 408 17.89 -7.99 2.93
C GLU A 408 17.87 -7.38 1.51
N GLU A 409 17.51 -6.10 1.37
CA GLU A 409 17.53 -5.35 0.10
C GLU A 409 18.94 -5.10 -0.45
N ALA A 410 19.97 -5.04 0.38
CA ALA A 410 21.35 -5.01 -0.11
C ALA A 410 21.70 -6.37 -0.73
N ILE A 411 21.58 -7.43 0.05
CA ILE A 411 21.90 -8.80 -0.38
C ILE A 411 21.07 -9.20 -1.61
N ALA A 412 19.78 -8.81 -1.67
CA ALA A 412 18.91 -9.11 -2.81
C ALA A 412 19.30 -8.36 -4.09
N ARG A 413 19.93 -7.17 -4.01
CA ARG A 413 20.44 -6.45 -5.18
C ARG A 413 21.70 -7.12 -5.74
N ASP A 414 22.67 -7.39 -4.87
CA ASP A 414 23.91 -8.08 -5.25
C ASP A 414 23.61 -9.44 -5.89
N GLU A 415 22.64 -10.18 -5.33
CA GLU A 415 22.17 -11.46 -5.86
C GLU A 415 21.39 -11.32 -7.17
N LEU A 416 20.62 -10.23 -7.34
CA LEU A 416 19.94 -9.92 -8.60
C LEU A 416 20.90 -9.57 -9.72
N ASP A 417 21.99 -8.86 -9.45
CA ASP A 417 22.92 -8.44 -10.51
C ASP A 417 23.72 -9.63 -11.06
N LEU A 418 24.14 -10.57 -10.20
CA LEU A 418 24.71 -11.86 -10.63
C LEU A 418 23.69 -12.68 -11.44
N LEU A 419 22.45 -12.80 -10.95
CA LEU A 419 21.39 -13.57 -11.62
C LEU A 419 20.95 -12.95 -12.96
N ASN A 420 20.86 -11.63 -13.04
CA ASN A 420 20.54 -10.89 -14.27
C ASN A 420 21.65 -11.04 -15.31
N THR A 421 22.91 -10.96 -14.88
CA THR A 421 24.07 -11.15 -15.76
C THR A 421 24.11 -12.59 -16.29
N TYR A 422 23.86 -13.60 -15.43
CA TYR A 422 23.70 -14.99 -15.88
C TYR A 422 22.57 -15.14 -16.92
N LEU A 423 21.38 -14.59 -16.62
CA LEU A 423 20.22 -14.65 -17.51
C LEU A 423 20.42 -13.86 -18.82
N ALA A 424 21.34 -12.90 -18.87
CA ALA A 424 21.77 -12.25 -20.10
C ALA A 424 22.69 -13.17 -20.93
N GLY A 425 23.61 -13.90 -20.29
CA GLY A 425 24.42 -14.94 -20.95
C GLY A 425 23.57 -16.05 -21.55
N GLU A 426 22.56 -16.52 -20.83
CA GLU A 426 21.56 -17.49 -21.29
C GLU A 426 20.68 -16.97 -22.45
N ARG A 427 20.54 -15.66 -22.65
CA ARG A 427 19.87 -15.09 -23.84
C ARG A 427 20.84 -15.13 -25.01
N ALA A 428 21.99 -14.49 -24.85
CA ALA A 428 23.07 -14.48 -25.84
C ALA A 428 23.43 -15.88 -26.38
N LEU A 429 23.44 -16.91 -25.52
CA LEU A 429 23.72 -18.30 -25.95
C LEU A 429 22.63 -18.88 -26.88
N ARG A 430 21.35 -18.55 -26.64
CA ARG A 430 20.23 -18.94 -27.53
C ARG A 430 20.19 -18.11 -28.80
N ASP A 431 20.56 -16.83 -28.70
CA ASP A 431 20.68 -15.89 -29.81
C ASP A 431 21.98 -16.11 -30.64
N GLN A 432 22.77 -17.13 -30.29
CA GLN A 432 24.05 -17.54 -30.90
C GLN A 432 25.21 -16.54 -30.77
N GLU A 433 25.05 -15.51 -29.94
CA GLU A 433 26.05 -14.51 -29.58
C GLU A 433 27.08 -15.05 -28.56
N LEU A 434 27.74 -16.17 -28.89
CA LEU A 434 28.63 -16.93 -27.98
C LEU A 434 29.67 -16.08 -27.24
N ARG A 435 30.26 -15.06 -27.90
CA ARG A 435 31.23 -14.15 -27.27
C ARG A 435 30.61 -13.32 -26.14
N ARG A 436 29.36 -12.89 -26.29
CA ARG A 436 28.59 -12.16 -25.26
C ARG A 436 28.12 -13.11 -24.15
N ALA A 437 27.75 -14.35 -24.50
CA ALA A 437 27.44 -15.39 -23.52
C ALA A 437 28.64 -15.70 -22.62
N ILE A 438 29.81 -15.96 -23.20
CA ILE A 438 31.08 -16.16 -22.47
C ILE A 438 31.38 -14.95 -21.59
N SER A 439 31.29 -13.73 -22.11
CA SER A 439 31.57 -12.51 -21.33
C SER A 439 30.67 -12.40 -20.09
N ALA A 440 29.37 -12.62 -20.25
CA ALA A 440 28.40 -12.58 -19.15
C ALA A 440 28.62 -13.71 -18.12
N PHE A 441 28.83 -14.95 -18.58
CA PHE A 441 29.12 -16.07 -17.68
C PHE A 441 30.46 -15.89 -16.95
N HIS A 442 31.50 -15.40 -17.63
CA HIS A 442 32.81 -15.13 -17.04
C HIS A 442 32.74 -14.02 -15.99
N ALA A 443 31.96 -12.96 -16.19
CA ALA A 443 31.75 -11.91 -15.19
C ALA A 443 31.17 -12.48 -13.88
N VAL A 444 30.12 -13.32 -13.98
CA VAL A 444 29.53 -13.97 -12.79
C VAL A 444 30.50 -14.99 -12.16
N TYR A 445 31.34 -15.65 -12.96
CA TYR A 445 32.32 -16.63 -12.50
C TYR A 445 33.44 -15.98 -11.68
N GLN A 446 33.92 -14.79 -12.07
CA GLN A 446 34.96 -14.07 -11.32
C GLN A 446 34.45 -13.63 -9.93
N GLU A 447 33.21 -13.16 -9.83
CA GLU A 447 32.59 -12.79 -8.55
C GLU A 447 32.23 -14.00 -7.68
N ARG A 448 31.77 -15.11 -8.30
CA ARG A 448 31.28 -16.28 -7.57
C ARG A 448 31.46 -17.59 -8.37
N PRO A 449 32.65 -18.24 -8.32
CA PRO A 449 32.96 -19.41 -9.14
C PRO A 449 31.99 -20.60 -8.98
N THR A 450 31.44 -20.80 -7.78
CA THR A 450 30.53 -21.92 -7.46
C THR A 450 29.05 -21.63 -7.72
N TYR A 451 28.71 -20.53 -8.40
CA TYR A 451 27.33 -20.10 -8.56
C TYR A 451 26.44 -21.12 -9.31
N LEU A 452 25.15 -21.13 -8.98
CA LEU A 452 24.19 -22.12 -9.46
C LEU A 452 24.64 -23.56 -9.16
N GLY A 453 25.25 -23.78 -7.99
CA GLY A 453 25.81 -25.08 -7.58
C GLY A 453 26.91 -25.59 -8.52
N GLY A 454 27.71 -24.70 -9.08
CA GLY A 454 28.75 -25.00 -10.09
C GLY A 454 28.24 -25.09 -11.54
N TYR A 455 26.93 -25.06 -11.78
CA TYR A 455 26.36 -25.16 -13.14
C TYR A 455 26.79 -24.03 -14.08
N LEU A 456 27.12 -22.85 -13.52
CA LEU A 456 27.75 -21.74 -14.25
C LEU A 456 29.05 -22.18 -14.94
N VAL A 457 29.89 -22.95 -14.25
CA VAL A 457 31.19 -23.41 -14.78
C VAL A 457 30.99 -24.34 -15.97
N GLU A 458 29.97 -25.22 -15.91
CA GLU A 458 29.60 -26.06 -17.05
C GLU A 458 29.15 -25.24 -18.28
N GLN A 459 28.35 -24.17 -18.08
CA GLN A 459 27.91 -23.33 -19.20
C GLN A 459 29.07 -22.51 -19.78
N LEU A 460 29.97 -21.99 -18.94
CA LEU A 460 31.16 -21.28 -19.38
C LEU A 460 32.11 -22.20 -20.15
N TYR A 461 32.36 -23.42 -19.65
CA TYR A 461 33.14 -24.45 -20.34
C TYR A 461 32.56 -24.80 -21.72
N ARG A 462 31.26 -25.14 -21.78
CA ARG A 462 30.55 -25.45 -23.03
C ARG A 462 30.64 -24.29 -24.03
N SER A 463 30.46 -23.06 -23.55
CA SER A 463 30.51 -21.87 -24.41
C SER A 463 31.91 -21.64 -25.00
N TYR A 464 32.98 -21.83 -24.22
CA TYR A 464 34.36 -21.78 -24.73
C TYR A 464 34.62 -22.86 -25.78
N VAL A 465 34.20 -24.12 -25.53
CA VAL A 465 34.39 -25.24 -26.48
C VAL A 465 33.67 -24.97 -27.80
N ILE A 466 32.39 -24.59 -27.77
CA ILE A 466 31.62 -24.31 -28.99
C ILE A 466 32.24 -23.15 -29.79
N LEU A 467 32.72 -22.10 -29.12
CA LEU A 467 33.41 -21.01 -29.81
C LEU A 467 34.77 -21.47 -30.38
N ALA A 468 35.50 -22.35 -29.69
CA ALA A 468 36.76 -22.91 -30.18
C ALA A 468 36.55 -23.77 -31.44
N GLU A 469 35.48 -24.57 -31.49
CA GLU A 469 35.08 -25.36 -32.66
C GLU A 469 34.74 -24.46 -33.86
N GLN A 470 33.95 -23.40 -33.66
CA GLN A 470 33.61 -22.44 -34.71
C GLN A 470 34.85 -21.71 -35.25
N VAL A 471 35.69 -21.18 -34.35
CA VAL A 471 36.93 -20.47 -34.70
C VAL A 471 37.91 -21.38 -35.43
N LEU A 472 37.99 -22.66 -35.07
CA LEU A 472 38.81 -23.65 -35.77
C LEU A 472 38.26 -23.97 -37.17
N ALA A 473 36.94 -24.03 -37.33
CA ALA A 473 36.29 -24.23 -38.64
C ALA A 473 36.47 -23.01 -39.58
N ASP A 474 36.48 -21.79 -39.02
CA ASP A 474 36.85 -20.55 -39.73
C ASP A 474 38.37 -20.46 -40.04
N GLY A 475 39.18 -21.37 -39.49
CA GLY A 475 40.60 -21.55 -39.82
C GLY A 475 41.61 -20.95 -38.82
N ASP A 476 41.15 -20.27 -37.76
CA ASP A 476 42.03 -19.66 -36.75
C ASP A 476 42.39 -20.68 -35.65
N ALA A 477 43.30 -21.58 -36.00
CA ALA A 477 43.87 -22.57 -35.08
C ALA A 477 44.62 -21.93 -33.88
N ALA A 478 45.02 -20.66 -33.94
CA ALA A 478 45.74 -19.99 -32.86
C ALA A 478 44.77 -19.50 -31.78
N TYR A 479 43.67 -18.85 -32.15
CA TYR A 479 42.64 -18.40 -31.21
C TYR A 479 41.79 -19.58 -30.69
N ALA A 480 41.52 -20.59 -31.53
CA ALA A 480 40.84 -21.82 -31.07
C ALA A 480 41.62 -22.54 -29.95
N ARG A 481 42.96 -22.63 -30.08
CA ARG A 481 43.87 -23.19 -29.06
C ARG A 481 43.73 -22.46 -27.71
N GLU A 482 43.57 -21.15 -27.73
CA GLU A 482 43.45 -20.33 -26.52
C GLU A 482 42.09 -20.50 -25.85
N LEU A 483 41.01 -20.60 -26.63
CA LEU A 483 39.68 -20.93 -26.12
C LEU A 483 39.64 -22.34 -25.49
N TYR A 484 40.29 -23.33 -26.10
CA TYR A 484 40.46 -24.66 -25.49
C TYR A 484 41.32 -24.64 -24.22
N ALA A 485 42.37 -23.81 -24.17
CA ALA A 485 43.19 -23.66 -22.96
C ALA A 485 42.42 -22.99 -21.80
N LEU A 486 41.58 -22.00 -22.11
CA LEU A 486 40.66 -21.38 -21.15
C LEU A 486 39.63 -22.40 -20.64
N ALA A 487 38.99 -23.16 -21.54
CA ALA A 487 38.08 -24.24 -21.17
C ALA A 487 38.75 -25.29 -20.25
N ALA A 488 39.98 -25.69 -20.56
CA ALA A 488 40.76 -26.65 -19.77
C ALA A 488 41.19 -26.12 -18.38
N SER A 489 41.15 -24.80 -18.15
CA SER A 489 41.47 -24.18 -16.86
C SER A 489 40.30 -24.16 -15.86
N LEU A 490 39.09 -24.46 -16.32
CA LEU A 490 37.88 -24.47 -15.49
C LEU A 490 37.76 -25.77 -14.68
N PRO A 491 37.25 -25.73 -13.44
CA PRO A 491 37.06 -26.91 -12.60
C PRO A 491 35.85 -27.74 -13.05
N VAL A 492 36.01 -28.48 -14.16
CA VAL A 492 35.01 -29.41 -14.73
C VAL A 492 35.66 -30.75 -15.08
N ASP A 493 34.91 -31.85 -14.91
CA ASP A 493 35.42 -33.21 -15.14
C ASP A 493 35.91 -33.45 -16.59
N ASP A 494 35.25 -32.82 -17.57
CA ASP A 494 35.55 -32.95 -19.00
C ASP A 494 36.81 -32.18 -19.45
N GLY A 495 37.43 -31.36 -18.59
CA GLY A 495 38.51 -30.43 -18.98
C GLY A 495 39.74 -31.09 -19.64
N GLY A 496 39.94 -32.38 -19.40
CA GLY A 496 40.95 -33.21 -20.07
C GLY A 496 40.73 -33.46 -21.56
N GLU A 497 39.55 -33.15 -22.13
CA GLU A 497 39.32 -33.10 -23.58
C GLU A 497 39.85 -31.79 -24.18
N ALA A 498 39.44 -30.66 -23.60
CA ALA A 498 39.90 -29.34 -24.02
C ALA A 498 41.43 -29.19 -23.92
N ALA A 499 42.05 -29.75 -22.87
CA ALA A 499 43.50 -29.79 -22.72
C ALA A 499 44.20 -30.50 -23.90
N ARG A 500 43.67 -31.65 -24.34
CA ARG A 500 44.19 -32.42 -25.48
C ARG A 500 44.03 -31.67 -26.81
N GLN A 501 42.93 -30.93 -26.99
CA GLN A 501 42.73 -30.10 -28.18
C GLN A 501 43.72 -28.92 -28.22
N ALA A 502 43.92 -28.22 -27.10
CA ALA A 502 44.89 -27.13 -26.99
C ALA A 502 46.32 -27.60 -27.27
N GLU A 503 46.73 -28.78 -26.78
CA GLU A 503 48.05 -29.35 -27.06
C GLU A 503 48.23 -29.70 -28.55
N GLN A 504 47.22 -30.34 -29.17
CA GLN A 504 47.27 -30.68 -30.61
C GLN A 504 47.43 -29.44 -31.48
N LEU A 505 46.61 -28.40 -31.25
CA LEU A 505 46.66 -27.15 -32.01
C LEU A 505 47.98 -26.39 -31.80
N ALA A 506 48.59 -26.45 -30.61
CA ALA A 506 49.92 -25.86 -30.37
C ALA A 506 50.99 -26.47 -31.32
N THR A 507 50.94 -27.78 -31.59
CA THR A 507 51.89 -28.42 -32.51
C THR A 507 51.68 -28.09 -34.00
N LEU A 508 50.48 -27.60 -34.36
CA LEU A 508 50.12 -27.16 -35.70
C LEU A 508 50.54 -25.71 -35.94
N VAL A 509 50.16 -24.79 -35.04
CA VAL A 509 50.50 -23.35 -35.14
C VAL A 509 52.02 -23.13 -35.22
N ALA A 510 52.81 -23.93 -34.49
CA ALA A 510 54.27 -23.89 -34.52
C ALA A 510 54.93 -24.29 -35.86
N ARG A 511 54.17 -24.74 -36.87
CA ARG A 511 54.68 -25.16 -38.20
C ARG A 511 54.38 -24.17 -39.32
N SER A 512 53.62 -23.10 -39.06
CA SER A 512 52.94 -22.31 -40.10
C SER A 512 53.75 -21.14 -40.68
N THR A 513 55.01 -20.93 -40.32
CA THR A 513 55.79 -19.72 -40.67
C THR A 513 56.84 -19.92 -41.78
N PRO A 514 56.54 -19.53 -43.04
CA PRO A 514 57.51 -19.18 -44.07
C PRO A 514 57.42 -17.70 -44.53
N SER A 515 58.36 -17.27 -45.39
CA SER A 515 58.73 -15.87 -45.63
C SER A 515 57.85 -15.07 -46.61
N THR A 516 57.66 -13.77 -46.30
CA THR A 516 57.59 -12.57 -47.18
C THR A 516 57.35 -12.69 -48.71
N SER A 517 56.36 -11.95 -49.27
CA SER A 517 56.53 -11.19 -50.54
C SER A 517 55.40 -10.18 -50.85
N SER A 518 55.79 -9.02 -51.43
CA SER A 518 55.10 -8.17 -52.44
C SER A 518 53.65 -7.65 -52.25
N THR A 519 53.55 -6.32 -52.20
CA THR A 519 52.41 -5.42 -52.56
C THR A 519 52.20 -5.30 -54.09
N PRO A 520 51.23 -4.49 -54.59
CA PRO A 520 49.87 -4.17 -54.12
C PRO A 520 48.78 -4.28 -55.22
N PHE A 521 47.49 -4.20 -54.86
CA PHE A 521 46.44 -3.68 -55.77
C PHE A 521 45.28 -3.06 -54.96
N ALA A 522 44.61 -2.05 -55.54
CA ALA A 522 43.50 -1.35 -54.90
C ALA A 522 42.15 -1.71 -55.53
N SER A 523 41.17 -2.06 -54.69
CA SER A 523 39.76 -2.24 -55.07
C SER A 523 38.86 -1.71 -53.95
N ILE A 524 38.34 -0.49 -54.11
CA ILE A 524 37.25 0.02 -53.26
C ILE A 524 35.92 -0.41 -53.90
N THR A 525 35.24 -1.41 -53.32
CA THR A 525 33.76 -1.61 -53.32
C THR A 525 33.45 -2.93 -52.62
N ALA A 526 33.05 -2.87 -51.34
CA ALA A 526 32.28 -3.86 -50.56
C ALA A 526 32.55 -3.61 -49.06
N LEU A 527 31.74 -2.75 -48.41
CA LEU A 527 31.77 -2.60 -46.95
C LEU A 527 30.88 -3.65 -46.29
N ASP A 528 31.28 -4.93 -46.39
CA ASP A 528 30.76 -5.96 -45.50
C ASP A 528 31.24 -5.67 -44.06
N GLY A 529 30.31 -5.71 -43.11
CA GLY A 529 30.48 -5.27 -41.72
C GLY A 529 31.39 -6.14 -40.83
N LYS A 530 32.48 -6.71 -41.37
CA LYS A 530 33.46 -7.51 -40.63
C LYS A 530 34.82 -6.83 -40.42
N ASN A 531 35.15 -5.76 -41.16
CA ASN A 531 36.43 -5.09 -41.01
C ASN A 531 36.32 -3.78 -40.19
N LEU A 532 36.32 -3.89 -38.86
CA LEU A 532 36.25 -2.71 -37.96
C LEU A 532 37.49 -1.81 -38.03
N GLN A 533 38.61 -2.29 -38.57
CA GLN A 533 39.85 -1.51 -38.70
C GLN A 533 39.69 -0.24 -39.56
N VAL A 534 38.69 -0.19 -40.45
CA VAL A 534 38.38 1.01 -41.24
C VAL A 534 37.89 2.19 -40.39
N TYR A 535 37.47 1.92 -39.16
CA TYR A 535 37.01 2.91 -38.17
C TYR A 535 38.07 3.25 -37.12
N VAL A 536 39.27 2.66 -37.16
CA VAL A 536 40.36 3.09 -36.27
C VAL A 536 40.69 4.56 -36.54
N GLY A 537 40.82 5.36 -35.47
CA GLY A 537 40.96 6.80 -35.57
C GLY A 537 39.65 7.58 -35.76
N TRP A 538 38.50 6.92 -35.88
CA TRP A 538 37.18 7.57 -35.79
C TRP A 538 36.73 7.70 -34.34
N ILE A 539 35.77 8.58 -34.09
CA ILE A 539 35.14 8.79 -32.78
C ILE A 539 33.72 8.25 -32.84
N ALA A 540 33.41 7.27 -32.00
CA ALA A 540 32.05 6.87 -31.68
C ALA A 540 31.47 7.74 -30.57
N PHE A 541 30.17 8.01 -30.57
CA PHE A 541 29.50 8.85 -29.57
C PHE A 541 28.00 8.54 -29.51
N ARG A 542 27.32 8.95 -28.45
CA ARG A 542 25.85 8.91 -28.38
C ARG A 542 25.24 10.18 -28.93
N SER A 543 24.14 10.05 -29.67
CA SER A 543 23.34 11.16 -30.19
C SER A 543 21.85 10.94 -29.94
N ASN A 544 21.08 12.01 -29.75
CA ASN A 544 19.61 11.93 -29.67
C ASN A 544 18.88 12.19 -31.02
N ARG A 545 19.62 12.27 -32.13
CA ARG A 545 19.10 12.80 -33.41
C ARG A 545 17.95 12.02 -34.05
N ASP A 546 17.86 10.71 -33.80
CA ASP A 546 16.76 9.85 -34.26
C ASP A 546 15.60 9.76 -33.24
N GLY A 547 15.57 10.63 -32.23
CA GLY A 547 14.53 10.67 -31.18
C GLY A 547 14.77 9.71 -30.01
N GLY A 548 15.78 8.84 -30.11
CA GLY A 548 16.33 8.01 -29.04
C GLY A 548 17.84 8.18 -28.93
N ALA A 549 18.44 7.72 -27.82
CA ALA A 549 19.89 7.80 -27.60
C ALA A 549 20.62 6.64 -28.30
N ASP A 550 21.04 6.88 -29.54
CA ASP A 550 21.70 5.91 -30.42
C ASP A 550 23.21 6.19 -30.55
N VAL A 551 23.99 5.17 -30.96
CA VAL A 551 25.44 5.32 -31.20
C VAL A 551 25.71 5.74 -32.66
N TYR A 552 26.52 6.77 -32.81
CA TYR A 552 26.98 7.36 -34.06
C TYR A 552 28.51 7.28 -34.16
N ILE A 553 29.04 7.41 -35.37
CA ILE A 553 30.47 7.56 -35.64
C ILE A 553 30.72 8.77 -36.55
N MET A 554 31.91 9.36 -36.40
CA MET A 554 32.44 10.40 -37.29
C MET A 554 33.97 10.38 -37.30
N ARG A 555 34.59 11.04 -38.27
CA ARG A 555 36.04 11.30 -38.26
C ARG A 555 36.40 12.39 -37.25
N ALA A 556 37.68 12.41 -36.84
CA ALA A 556 38.21 13.38 -35.87
C ALA A 556 38.21 14.85 -36.34
N ASP A 557 37.88 15.12 -37.60
CA ASP A 557 37.63 16.46 -38.16
C ASP A 557 36.14 16.87 -38.12
N GLY A 558 35.24 15.97 -37.68
CA GLY A 558 33.79 16.16 -37.67
C GLY A 558 33.07 15.70 -38.95
N SER A 559 33.80 15.20 -39.95
CA SER A 559 33.24 14.73 -41.21
C SER A 559 32.67 13.30 -41.12
N GLU A 560 31.88 12.94 -42.13
CA GLU A 560 31.29 11.59 -42.30
C GLU A 560 30.48 11.08 -41.09
N GLN A 561 29.75 12.00 -40.42
CA GLN A 561 28.81 11.66 -39.35
C GLN A 561 27.71 10.70 -39.85
N GLN A 562 27.62 9.51 -39.27
CA GLN A 562 26.64 8.49 -39.61
C GLN A 562 26.27 7.61 -38.41
N ARG A 563 25.09 6.99 -38.43
CA ARG A 563 24.69 6.01 -37.39
C ARG A 563 25.67 4.84 -37.42
N ALA A 564 26.16 4.42 -36.26
CA ALA A 564 27.25 3.45 -36.19
C ALA A 564 26.81 2.07 -36.71
N PRO A 565 27.70 1.30 -37.36
CA PRO A 565 27.43 -0.11 -37.67
C PRO A 565 27.14 -0.90 -36.39
N LEU A 566 26.26 -1.91 -36.46
CA LEU A 566 25.77 -2.64 -35.29
C LEU A 566 26.90 -3.15 -34.36
N ALA A 567 27.96 -3.72 -34.93
CA ALA A 567 29.13 -4.20 -34.18
C ALA A 567 29.86 -3.10 -33.38
N ILE A 568 29.84 -1.84 -33.83
CA ILE A 568 30.34 -0.70 -33.05
C ILE A 568 29.36 -0.33 -31.93
N GLN A 569 28.04 -0.43 -32.16
CA GLN A 569 27.03 -0.20 -31.11
C GLN A 569 27.15 -1.22 -29.97
N GLU A 570 27.39 -2.49 -30.31
CA GLU A 570 27.60 -3.60 -29.37
C GLU A 570 28.90 -3.44 -28.56
N GLN A 571 29.98 -3.01 -29.20
CA GLN A 571 31.30 -2.83 -28.56
C GLN A 571 31.43 -1.51 -27.79
N PHE A 572 30.58 -0.51 -28.04
CA PHE A 572 30.68 0.85 -27.48
C PHE A 572 30.90 0.88 -25.95
N LEU A 573 30.10 0.11 -25.19
CA LEU A 573 30.24 0.05 -23.73
C LEU A 573 31.52 -0.67 -23.26
N ALA A 574 31.99 -1.66 -24.02
CA ALA A 574 33.25 -2.35 -23.72
C ALA A 574 34.45 -1.44 -24.01
N GLN A 575 34.39 -0.61 -25.05
CA GLN A 575 35.47 0.34 -25.36
C GLN A 575 35.60 1.46 -24.31
N ILE A 576 34.48 1.94 -23.73
CA ILE A 576 34.52 2.86 -22.57
C ILE A 576 35.26 2.22 -21.38
N GLN A 577 35.14 0.90 -21.18
CA GLN A 577 35.89 0.18 -20.14
C GLN A 577 37.36 -0.06 -20.53
N ALA A 578 37.63 -0.35 -21.80
CA ALA A 578 38.98 -0.56 -22.34
C ALA A 578 39.85 0.71 -22.25
N ASP A 579 39.27 1.88 -22.46
CA ASP A 579 39.94 3.19 -22.33
C ASP A 579 40.49 3.47 -20.91
N ARG A 580 40.01 2.74 -19.90
CA ARG A 580 40.50 2.79 -18.52
C ARG A 580 41.70 1.89 -18.27
N ARG A 581 42.18 1.13 -19.26
CA ARG A 581 43.25 0.13 -19.12
C ARG A 581 44.40 0.41 -20.08
N SER A 582 45.61 -0.03 -19.71
CA SER A 582 46.75 -0.04 -20.64
C SER A 582 46.58 -1.14 -21.69
N SER A 583 47.20 -0.93 -22.85
CA SER A 583 47.20 -1.88 -23.97
C SER A 583 47.82 -3.24 -23.66
N ASP A 584 48.65 -3.34 -22.61
CA ASP A 584 49.20 -4.61 -22.08
C ASP A 584 48.35 -5.25 -20.98
N GLY A 585 47.22 -4.63 -20.60
CA GLY A 585 46.30 -5.10 -19.55
C GLY A 585 46.83 -4.98 -18.11
N ARG A 586 48.04 -4.45 -17.89
CA ARG A 586 48.70 -4.43 -16.57
C ARG A 586 48.39 -3.20 -15.72
N LYS A 587 47.73 -2.19 -16.28
CA LYS A 587 47.30 -0.98 -15.58
C LYS A 587 45.80 -0.78 -15.79
N GLU A 588 45.11 -0.38 -14.74
CA GLU A 588 43.72 0.11 -14.78
C GLU A 588 43.62 1.40 -13.96
N VAL A 589 42.81 2.37 -14.41
CA VAL A 589 42.54 3.61 -13.68
C VAL A 589 41.09 3.70 -13.23
N VAL A 590 40.91 3.88 -11.93
CA VAL A 590 39.59 3.91 -11.28
C VAL A 590 39.39 5.18 -10.48
N ALA A 591 38.15 5.64 -10.39
CA ALA A 591 37.75 6.71 -9.49
C ALA A 591 37.04 6.09 -8.29
N GLN A 592 37.47 6.41 -7.08
CA GLN A 592 36.93 5.85 -5.83
C GLN A 592 36.86 6.93 -4.75
N ARG A 593 35.86 6.89 -3.87
CA ARG A 593 35.80 7.70 -2.65
C ARG A 593 36.39 6.90 -1.48
N PRO A 594 37.56 7.26 -0.93
CA PRO A 594 38.19 6.51 0.15
C PRO A 594 37.38 6.55 1.46
N GLU A 595 37.56 5.54 2.31
CA GLU A 595 36.94 5.54 3.65
C GLU A 595 37.41 6.76 4.46
N GLY A 596 36.48 7.46 5.10
CA GLY A 596 36.74 8.71 5.82
C GLY A 596 36.87 9.97 4.94
N ARG A 597 36.75 9.85 3.62
CA ARG A 597 36.72 11.00 2.69
C ARG A 597 35.33 11.27 2.13
N ASN A 598 35.06 12.53 1.82
CA ASN A 598 33.84 12.97 1.14
C ASN A 598 34.04 13.18 -0.37
N ASP A 599 35.29 13.24 -0.81
CA ASP A 599 35.77 13.47 -2.17
C ASP A 599 36.27 12.17 -2.82
N SER A 600 36.01 12.03 -4.11
CA SER A 600 36.46 10.90 -4.95
C SER A 600 37.82 11.21 -5.56
N ASN A 601 38.78 10.28 -5.48
CA ASN A 601 40.10 10.42 -6.10
C ASN A 601 40.37 9.33 -7.16
N ILE A 602 41.34 9.60 -8.04
CA ILE A 602 41.84 8.67 -9.07
C ILE A 602 42.94 7.77 -8.51
N PHE A 603 42.77 6.47 -8.72
CA PHE A 603 43.70 5.41 -8.34
C PHE A 603 44.22 4.67 -9.57
N LEU A 604 45.50 4.31 -9.53
CA LEU A 604 46.15 3.43 -10.48
C LEU A 604 46.28 2.03 -9.87
N ARG A 605 45.66 1.05 -10.53
CA ARG A 605 45.79 -0.37 -10.23
C ARG A 605 46.85 -0.98 -11.13
N THR A 606 47.93 -1.47 -10.55
CA THR A 606 48.89 -2.33 -11.24
C THR A 606 48.45 -3.78 -11.08
N ILE A 607 47.88 -4.35 -12.14
CA ILE A 607 47.34 -5.71 -12.17
C ILE A 607 48.47 -6.70 -12.45
N ASN A 608 48.59 -7.72 -11.60
CA ASN A 608 49.46 -8.86 -11.86
C ASN A 608 48.80 -9.80 -12.88
N PRO A 609 49.31 -9.92 -14.12
CA PRO A 609 48.67 -10.73 -15.17
C PRO A 609 48.72 -12.25 -14.90
N LEU A 610 49.42 -12.69 -13.84
CA LEU A 610 49.51 -14.11 -13.46
C LEU A 610 48.57 -14.52 -12.33
N THR A 611 48.06 -13.57 -11.52
CA THR A 611 47.21 -13.87 -10.35
C THR A 611 45.92 -13.06 -10.31
N GLY A 612 45.79 -11.99 -11.10
CA GLY A 612 44.68 -11.04 -11.03
C GLY A 612 44.80 -9.99 -9.92
N ASP A 613 45.72 -10.18 -8.95
CA ASP A 613 45.94 -9.24 -7.85
C ASP A 613 46.28 -7.84 -8.37
N ALA A 614 45.57 -6.82 -7.89
CA ALA A 614 45.86 -5.42 -8.20
C ALA A 614 46.59 -4.74 -7.02
N ARG A 615 47.79 -4.23 -7.25
CA ARG A 615 48.38 -3.23 -6.36
C ARG A 615 47.79 -1.87 -6.70
N GLU A 616 46.96 -1.34 -5.82
CA GLU A 616 46.35 -0.02 -5.94
C GLU A 616 47.24 1.09 -5.33
N VAL A 617 47.31 2.24 -5.99
CA VAL A 617 48.00 3.46 -5.54
C VAL A 617 47.14 4.67 -5.88
N MET A 618 46.93 5.58 -4.91
CA MET A 618 46.26 6.86 -5.13
C MET A 618 47.17 7.79 -5.94
N VAL A 619 46.72 8.27 -7.10
CA VAL A 619 47.52 9.12 -8.00
C VAL A 619 47.28 10.61 -7.73
N THR A 620 46.08 10.93 -7.26
CA THR A 620 45.56 12.29 -7.13
C THR A 620 45.03 12.55 -5.72
N ASN A 621 44.97 13.83 -5.34
CA ASN A 621 44.58 14.27 -4.00
C ASN A 621 44.10 15.72 -4.02
N PHE A 622 43.30 16.11 -5.03
CA PHE A 622 42.76 17.46 -5.10
C PHE A 622 41.51 17.60 -4.22
N PRO A 623 41.18 18.81 -3.73
CA PRO A 623 39.99 19.03 -2.90
C PRO A 623 38.73 19.14 -3.75
N GLY A 624 38.23 18.01 -4.25
CA GLY A 624 37.02 17.90 -5.08
C GLY A 624 36.79 16.48 -5.57
N ASP A 625 35.63 16.20 -6.15
CA ASP A 625 35.39 14.91 -6.79
C ASP A 625 36.13 14.83 -8.14
N GLU A 626 36.86 13.74 -8.33
CA GLU A 626 37.57 13.35 -9.53
C GLU A 626 36.95 12.06 -10.09
N PHE A 627 36.67 12.02 -11.40
CA PHE A 627 35.94 10.92 -12.02
C PHE A 627 36.28 10.74 -13.51
N GLU A 628 35.73 9.68 -14.12
CA GLU A 628 35.93 9.32 -15.54
C GLU A 628 37.41 9.26 -16.02
N PRO A 629 38.32 8.59 -15.29
CA PRO A 629 39.72 8.48 -15.71
C PRO A 629 39.91 7.50 -16.88
N VAL A 630 40.77 7.88 -17.84
CA VAL A 630 41.22 7.08 -18.98
C VAL A 630 42.75 7.16 -19.14
N LEU A 631 43.38 6.10 -19.63
CA LEU A 631 44.82 6.03 -19.86
C LEU A 631 45.20 6.49 -21.28
N SER A 632 46.36 7.14 -21.40
CA SER A 632 46.99 7.38 -22.71
C SER A 632 47.37 6.03 -23.37
N PRO A 633 47.43 5.94 -24.71
CA PRO A 633 47.84 4.70 -25.40
C PRO A 633 49.27 4.24 -25.05
N ALA A 634 50.15 5.19 -24.72
CA ALA A 634 51.50 4.94 -24.24
C ALA A 634 51.56 4.47 -22.77
N GLY A 635 50.46 4.61 -22.01
CA GLY A 635 50.36 4.21 -20.62
C GLY A 635 51.29 5.01 -19.70
N ASP A 636 51.41 6.32 -19.94
CA ASP A 636 52.28 7.28 -19.25
C ASP A 636 51.52 8.44 -18.56
N ARG A 637 50.34 8.79 -19.09
CA ARG A 637 49.42 9.81 -18.54
C ARG A 637 48.01 9.27 -18.36
N ILE A 638 47.28 9.91 -17.45
CA ILE A 638 45.84 9.75 -17.24
C ILE A 638 45.17 11.05 -17.71
N ALA A 639 44.04 10.96 -18.41
CA ALA A 639 43.09 12.07 -18.54
C ALA A 639 41.86 11.77 -17.68
N PHE A 640 41.32 12.78 -16.99
CA PHE A 640 40.22 12.61 -16.02
C PHE A 640 39.42 13.90 -15.88
N VAL A 641 38.22 13.81 -15.32
CA VAL A 641 37.42 14.98 -14.92
C VAL A 641 37.72 15.31 -13.46
N SER A 642 37.85 16.60 -13.12
CA SER A 642 37.93 17.05 -11.73
C SER A 642 37.17 18.35 -11.53
N ASN A 643 36.45 18.45 -10.41
CA ASN A 643 35.66 19.64 -10.05
C ASN A 643 36.29 20.55 -8.98
N HIS A 644 37.54 20.28 -8.58
CA HIS A 644 38.21 21.04 -7.50
C HIS A 644 38.42 22.54 -7.81
N THR A 645 38.32 22.95 -9.08
CA THR A 645 38.33 24.35 -9.53
C THR A 645 36.94 24.99 -9.61
N GLY A 646 35.88 24.27 -9.24
CA GLY A 646 34.50 24.77 -9.13
C GLY A 646 33.55 24.39 -10.29
N ASN A 647 34.09 23.91 -11.41
CA ASN A 647 33.36 23.35 -12.55
C ASN A 647 33.97 21.99 -12.93
N ASP A 648 33.21 21.14 -13.61
CA ASP A 648 33.68 19.87 -14.15
C ASP A 648 34.59 20.11 -15.37
N GLU A 649 35.91 19.96 -15.20
CA GLU A 649 36.93 20.26 -16.22
C GLU A 649 37.79 19.02 -16.53
N ILE A 650 38.37 18.95 -17.73
CA ILE A 650 39.33 17.92 -18.14
C ILE A 650 40.74 18.28 -17.64
N TRP A 651 41.36 17.32 -16.96
CA TRP A 651 42.74 17.37 -16.48
C TRP A 651 43.55 16.20 -17.05
N THR A 652 44.89 16.35 -17.10
CA THR A 652 45.80 15.22 -17.19
C THR A 652 46.81 15.20 -16.04
N ILE A 653 47.37 14.03 -15.74
CA ILE A 653 48.41 13.83 -14.73
C ILE A 653 49.30 12.64 -15.11
N GLY A 654 50.55 12.62 -14.64
CA GLY A 654 51.44 11.45 -14.72
C GLY A 654 51.00 10.30 -13.81
N LEU A 655 51.42 9.07 -14.13
CA LEU A 655 51.10 7.88 -13.31
C LEU A 655 51.66 7.89 -11.88
N ASP A 656 52.62 8.76 -11.60
CA ASP A 656 53.26 9.01 -10.32
C ASP A 656 52.66 10.21 -9.56
N GLY A 657 51.55 10.76 -10.06
CA GLY A 657 50.88 11.94 -9.50
C GLY A 657 51.60 13.26 -9.79
N GLN A 658 52.61 13.27 -10.67
CA GLN A 658 53.32 14.49 -11.06
C GLN A 658 52.73 15.14 -12.32
N ASP A 659 53.17 16.38 -12.60
CA ASP A 659 52.75 17.20 -13.73
C ASP A 659 51.23 17.24 -14.02
N PRO A 660 50.38 17.56 -13.02
CA PRO A 660 48.96 17.79 -13.25
C PRO A 660 48.74 19.05 -14.11
N GLN A 661 47.93 18.93 -15.16
CA GLN A 661 47.63 20.00 -16.10
C GLN A 661 46.13 20.11 -16.33
N GLN A 662 45.56 21.29 -16.08
CA GLN A 662 44.20 21.64 -16.47
C GLN A 662 44.17 21.89 -17.98
N LEU A 663 43.40 21.08 -18.73
CA LEU A 663 43.30 21.22 -20.19
C LEU A 663 42.12 22.09 -20.62
N THR A 664 41.03 22.10 -19.84
CA THR A 664 39.86 22.95 -20.11
C THR A 664 39.63 23.95 -18.97
N GLN A 665 39.20 25.16 -19.30
CA GLN A 665 38.89 26.20 -18.32
C GLN A 665 37.70 27.04 -18.80
N ASN A 666 36.53 26.70 -18.27
CA ASN A 666 35.25 27.29 -18.59
C ASN A 666 34.66 27.94 -17.32
N ARG A 667 33.43 28.49 -17.39
CA ARG A 667 32.85 29.31 -16.30
C ARG A 667 31.62 28.71 -15.64
N TRP A 668 30.76 28.05 -16.41
CA TRP A 668 29.51 27.41 -15.96
C TRP A 668 29.22 26.11 -16.70
N GLU A 669 30.18 25.68 -17.52
CA GLU A 669 30.08 24.58 -18.46
C GLU A 669 30.60 23.27 -17.83
N TRP A 670 30.28 22.14 -18.45
CA TRP A 670 30.73 20.80 -18.03
C TRP A 670 31.47 20.13 -19.18
N ASP A 671 32.73 19.79 -18.96
CA ASP A 671 33.58 19.07 -19.90
C ASP A 671 33.88 17.67 -19.33
N LYS A 672 33.44 16.63 -20.05
CA LYS A 672 33.36 15.25 -19.53
C LYS A 672 33.64 14.16 -20.56
N HIS A 673 33.80 12.93 -20.07
CA HIS A 673 34.12 11.73 -20.84
C HIS A 673 35.33 11.94 -21.78
N PRO A 674 36.53 12.23 -21.24
CA PRO A 674 37.75 12.27 -22.04
C PRO A 674 38.05 10.90 -22.65
N THR A 675 38.52 10.88 -23.89
CA THR A 675 39.05 9.70 -24.58
C THR A 675 40.25 10.11 -25.45
N TRP A 676 41.34 9.34 -25.36
CA TRP A 676 42.57 9.60 -26.12
C TRP A 676 42.49 9.06 -27.55
N SER A 677 43.04 9.78 -28.52
CA SER A 677 43.31 9.28 -29.86
C SER A 677 44.28 8.09 -29.83
N PRO A 678 44.31 7.19 -30.86
CA PRO A 678 45.12 5.97 -30.81
C PRO A 678 46.64 6.24 -30.80
N ASP A 679 47.06 7.38 -31.33
CA ASP A 679 48.44 7.89 -31.31
C ASP A 679 48.76 8.75 -30.07
N GLY A 680 47.76 9.06 -29.23
CA GLY A 680 47.89 9.90 -28.04
C GLY A 680 48.08 11.39 -28.31
N SER A 681 47.97 11.87 -29.55
CA SER A 681 48.20 13.28 -29.90
C SER A 681 47.00 14.20 -29.58
N GLN A 682 45.79 13.64 -29.50
CA GLN A 682 44.54 14.36 -29.28
C GLN A 682 43.66 13.71 -28.22
N ILE A 683 42.77 14.50 -27.65
CA ILE A 683 41.73 14.08 -26.69
C ILE A 683 40.38 14.54 -27.26
N ALA A 684 39.42 13.63 -27.34
CA ALA A 684 38.01 13.96 -27.52
C ALA A 684 37.30 13.98 -26.16
N PHE A 685 36.29 14.83 -26.02
CA PHE A 685 35.48 14.99 -24.82
C PHE A 685 34.12 15.58 -25.21
N PHE A 686 33.09 15.46 -24.37
CA PHE A 686 31.87 16.24 -24.58
C PHE A 686 31.94 17.54 -23.78
N SER A 687 31.38 18.62 -24.34
CA SER A 687 31.19 19.89 -23.67
C SER A 687 29.79 20.43 -23.93
N ASN A 688 29.19 21.07 -22.93
CA ASN A 688 27.92 21.81 -23.10
C ASN A 688 28.13 23.30 -23.47
N ARG A 689 29.38 23.76 -23.66
CA ARG A 689 29.73 25.18 -23.90
C ARG A 689 29.11 25.84 -25.15
N SER A 690 28.53 25.04 -26.04
CA SER A 690 27.70 25.45 -27.18
C SER A 690 26.21 25.71 -26.83
N GLY A 691 25.82 25.63 -25.55
CA GLY A 691 24.42 25.72 -25.10
C GLY A 691 23.62 24.41 -25.20
N ARG A 692 24.30 23.32 -25.60
CA ARG A 692 23.83 21.93 -25.71
C ARG A 692 25.05 21.01 -25.69
N ARG A 693 24.91 19.74 -25.29
CA ARG A 693 26.05 18.80 -25.30
C ARG A 693 26.49 18.51 -26.74
N GLN A 694 27.79 18.67 -26.99
CA GLN A 694 28.44 18.45 -28.28
C GLN A 694 29.80 17.77 -28.04
N ILE A 695 30.32 17.10 -29.07
CA ILE A 695 31.66 16.48 -29.02
C ILE A 695 32.71 17.49 -29.48
N TRP A 696 33.74 17.64 -28.67
CA TRP A 696 34.89 18.50 -28.91
C TRP A 696 36.18 17.67 -29.01
N VAL A 697 37.15 18.17 -29.77
CA VAL A 697 38.51 17.61 -29.85
C VAL A 697 39.52 18.71 -29.57
N MET A 698 40.58 18.35 -28.84
CA MET A 698 41.74 19.18 -28.54
C MET A 698 43.03 18.37 -28.72
N ASN A 699 44.17 19.06 -28.80
CA ASN A 699 45.48 18.44 -28.68
C ASN A 699 45.71 17.96 -27.23
N ALA A 700 46.64 17.02 -27.04
CA ALA A 700 47.01 16.47 -25.73
C ALA A 700 47.48 17.52 -24.68
N ASP A 701 47.92 18.70 -25.13
CA ASP A 701 48.32 19.85 -24.30
C ASP A 701 47.16 20.83 -24.01
N GLY A 702 45.92 20.46 -24.37
CA GLY A 702 44.73 21.29 -24.22
C GLY A 702 44.54 22.36 -25.31
N THR A 703 45.49 22.52 -26.24
CA THR A 703 45.37 23.53 -27.31
C THR A 703 44.45 23.08 -28.45
N GLY A 704 44.03 24.03 -29.30
CA GLY A 704 43.31 23.71 -30.54
C GLY A 704 41.87 23.20 -30.38
N GLN A 705 41.23 23.46 -29.23
CA GLN A 705 39.88 22.97 -28.90
C GLN A 705 38.84 23.39 -29.95
N ARG A 706 38.16 22.41 -30.55
CA ARG A 706 37.14 22.61 -31.60
C ARG A 706 35.91 21.74 -31.38
N ASN A 707 34.71 22.27 -31.61
CA ASN A 707 33.48 21.47 -31.74
C ASN A 707 33.55 20.72 -33.08
N ILE A 708 33.40 19.40 -33.05
CA ILE A 708 33.41 18.56 -34.26
C ILE A 708 32.05 17.93 -34.58
N SER A 709 31.14 17.77 -33.61
CA SER A 709 29.79 17.30 -33.91
C SER A 709 28.92 18.41 -34.52
N ASN A 710 29.08 19.65 -34.04
CA ASN A 710 28.56 20.92 -34.57
C ASN A 710 27.17 20.86 -35.24
N ASN A 711 26.13 20.48 -34.47
CA ASN A 711 24.76 20.33 -34.98
C ASN A 711 23.70 20.73 -33.93
N ASP A 712 22.42 20.48 -34.23
CA ASP A 712 21.26 20.87 -33.41
C ASP A 712 20.77 19.83 -32.39
N TYR A 713 21.50 18.72 -32.25
CA TYR A 713 21.18 17.60 -31.36
C TYR A 713 22.06 17.60 -30.11
N GLU A 714 21.70 16.74 -29.15
CA GLU A 714 22.56 16.42 -28.03
C GLU A 714 23.51 15.29 -28.47
N ASP A 715 24.81 15.52 -28.37
CA ASP A 715 25.85 14.51 -28.62
C ASP A 715 26.78 14.41 -27.39
N TRP A 716 27.03 13.18 -26.91
CA TRP A 716 27.76 12.92 -25.66
C TRP A 716 28.44 11.53 -25.65
N ASP A 717 29.10 11.14 -24.56
CA ASP A 717 29.85 9.87 -24.41
C ASP A 717 30.83 9.58 -25.59
N PRO A 718 31.79 10.46 -25.95
CA PRO A 718 32.73 10.16 -27.03
C PRO A 718 33.72 9.06 -26.64
N VAL A 719 34.06 8.24 -27.64
CA VAL A 719 34.97 7.10 -27.53
C VAL A 719 35.82 7.05 -28.80
N TRP A 720 37.14 7.17 -28.68
CA TRP A 720 38.02 7.03 -29.84
C TRP A 720 38.26 5.55 -30.13
N ILE A 721 37.98 5.13 -31.37
CA ILE A 721 38.21 3.75 -31.83
C ILE A 721 39.70 3.57 -32.10
N LYS A 722 40.29 2.51 -31.54
CA LYS A 722 41.74 2.25 -31.45
C LYS A 722 42.12 0.95 -32.15
#